data_AF-A0AA35YZC0-F1
#
_entry.id   AF-A0AA35YZC0-F1
#
_cell.length_a   1.000
_cell.length_b   1.000
_cell.length_c   1.000
_cell.angle_alpha   90.00
_cell.angle_beta   90.00
_cell.angle_gamma   90.00
#
_symmetry.space_group_name_H-M   'P 1'
#
loop_
_entity.id
_entity.type
_entity.pdbx_description
1 polymer ?
#
loop_
_entity_poly.entity_id
_entity_poly.type
_entity_poly.pdbx_seq_one_letter_code
_entity_poly.pdbx_strand_id
1 'polypeptide(L)'
;MATTTAKPQRSPEEIEDIILRKIFLVTLIDSMGNDSRVVYLEMTAAEILSEGGELRLSRDVMERVLVDRLSGNFTSAETPFQYLVGIYRRAYEEGKKIANMKDKTVRAQMELVVNQAKKLAVSYCRIHLGNPDMFADSQRDKSNVSPLLPLIFSEVSSSIDTFGGGSSGGASSPPGFLDELFRDSDYDSMETILKQLYEDLRGTVLKCSALGNFQQPLRALMYLISFPVGAKALVNHQWWIPKGFFINGRAIEMTSILGPFFHISALPDQSFYKSQPDVGEQCFMDSSTRRPADLLSSFATIKSVMNNLYDGLAEILRSLLKNTNTRENVLQYIAEVINKNASRAHIQVDPMSSASSGMFVNLSAVMLRLCEPFLDANSTKKDKIDPKYVFYGSRLDFKELTALHASSEEVTEWLNKNKPNNEENRLLQSQETTSSGQQNFKHLVQDIQRSEDSLATLKTMQEQTPSPRVTQEIARIEKEIETLTQEKLCYEAQILRDGGLLQQALSFYQLMVVWLVSRIGGFKMPLPQPCPMEFACMPEHFVEDVMELLIFASRIPRALDGVKLDDFMNFIIMFMASPEYIRNPYLRAKMVEVLNCWMPRRSGSSSATSTLFEGHQLSVQYLVKNLLKLYVDIEFTGSHTQFYDKFNIRHNIAELLEYLWQVPVHQNAWKQIAKEEEKGVYLNFLNFLINDSIFLLDESLNKILELKELEAEMANTTEWEQRSAQERQERTRLFHSQENIIKIDMKLAMEDVSMLAFTTEQITAPFLLPEMVERVGSMLNYFLLQLVGPQRKSLSLKDPEKYEFRPKQLLKQIVNIYVHLARGDHENIFPSAITKDGRSYNDQLFTEAANVLRRIGEDPRMIQAFDDLGKKARSAASEAMDAEAILGDIPDEFLDPIQYTLMKDPVILPSSRIIVDRPVIQRHLLSDPTDPFNRSHLTPDMLIPDTELKQKIEEFVRSQQRKQEDLSMQSSSKSSIQSPDATRPLID
;
A
#
# COMPACT_ATOMS: atom_id res chain seq x y z
N MET A 1 -39.74 -82.23 39.69
CA MET A 1 -38.70 -82.39 38.65
C MET A 1 -39.25 -81.77 37.38
N ALA A 2 -38.79 -80.56 37.04
CA ALA A 2 -39.25 -79.79 35.89
C ALA A 2 -38.29 -80.02 34.71
N THR A 3 -38.83 -80.48 33.59
CA THR A 3 -38.14 -80.68 32.32
C THR A 3 -37.85 -79.34 31.65
N THR A 4 -36.58 -78.94 31.63
CA THR A 4 -36.08 -77.82 30.83
C THR A 4 -36.02 -78.22 29.35
N THR A 5 -36.91 -77.66 28.53
CA THR A 5 -36.88 -77.74 27.07
C THR A 5 -35.67 -76.96 26.54
N ALA A 6 -34.73 -77.65 25.91
CA ALA A 6 -33.62 -77.01 25.20
C ALA A 6 -34.16 -76.26 23.97
N LYS A 7 -33.82 -74.96 23.84
CA LYS A 7 -34.10 -74.19 22.62
C LYS A 7 -33.44 -74.87 21.42
N PRO A 8 -34.10 -74.97 20.25
CA PRO A 8 -33.49 -75.54 19.05
C PRO A 8 -32.25 -74.71 18.66
N GLN A 9 -31.10 -75.38 18.52
CA GLN A 9 -29.90 -74.79 17.92
C GLN A 9 -30.14 -74.66 16.41
N ARG A 10 -30.23 -73.42 15.92
CA ARG A 10 -30.33 -73.14 14.48
C ARG A 10 -29.03 -73.50 13.78
N SER A 11 -29.13 -74.01 12.55
CA SER A 11 -27.96 -74.27 11.72
C SER A 11 -27.28 -72.96 11.27
N PRO A 12 -25.98 -72.97 10.91
CA PRO A 12 -25.31 -71.79 10.35
C PRO A 12 -26.05 -71.18 9.15
N GLU A 13 -26.61 -72.02 8.28
CA GLU A 13 -27.35 -71.63 7.08
C GLU A 13 -28.69 -70.95 7.44
N GLU A 14 -29.36 -71.39 8.51
CA GLU A 14 -30.57 -70.72 9.03
C GLU A 14 -30.24 -69.38 9.69
N ILE A 15 -29.07 -69.26 10.31
CA ILE A 15 -28.61 -68.00 10.90
C ILE A 15 -28.28 -66.99 9.79
N GLU A 16 -27.63 -67.46 8.71
CA GLU A 16 -27.32 -66.67 7.52
C GLU A 16 -28.58 -66.11 6.85
N ASP A 17 -29.57 -66.96 6.55
CA ASP A 17 -30.85 -66.55 5.96
C ASP A 17 -31.55 -65.47 6.81
N ILE A 18 -31.61 -65.65 8.13
CA ILE A 18 -32.22 -64.68 9.04
C ILE A 18 -31.49 -63.34 9.04
N ILE A 19 -30.15 -63.34 9.02
CA ILE A 19 -29.35 -62.12 8.96
C ILE A 19 -29.59 -61.41 7.64
N LEU A 20 -29.58 -62.12 6.52
CA LEU A 20 -29.77 -61.53 5.19
C LEU A 20 -31.17 -60.97 4.98
N ARG A 21 -32.22 -61.65 5.48
CA ARG A 21 -33.60 -61.12 5.44
C ARG A 21 -33.71 -59.79 6.18
N LYS A 22 -33.00 -59.63 7.30
CA LYS A 22 -32.97 -58.37 8.06
C LYS A 22 -32.16 -57.29 7.35
N ILE A 23 -31.03 -57.65 6.74
CA ILE A 23 -30.15 -56.69 6.06
C ILE A 23 -30.81 -56.16 4.78
N PHE A 24 -31.36 -57.05 3.94
CA PHE A 24 -31.99 -56.69 2.68
C PHE A 24 -33.47 -56.33 2.81
N LEU A 25 -34.15 -56.64 3.92
CA LEU A 25 -35.60 -56.44 4.06
C LEU A 25 -36.38 -57.12 2.92
N VAL A 26 -36.06 -58.38 2.65
CA VAL A 26 -36.69 -59.20 1.60
C VAL A 26 -37.04 -60.59 2.12
N THR A 27 -37.99 -61.25 1.44
CA THR A 27 -38.37 -62.65 1.69
C THR A 27 -38.52 -63.39 0.37
N LEU A 28 -38.12 -64.67 0.35
CA LEU A 28 -38.33 -65.60 -0.78
C LEU A 28 -39.56 -66.50 -0.60
N ILE A 29 -40.26 -66.35 0.52
CA ILE A 29 -41.49 -67.07 0.82
C ILE A 29 -42.59 -66.03 0.91
N ASP A 30 -43.67 -66.26 0.17
CA ASP A 30 -44.89 -65.46 0.26
C ASP A 30 -45.53 -65.69 1.63
N SER A 31 -45.12 -64.85 2.59
CA SER A 31 -45.65 -64.85 3.94
C SER A 31 -46.09 -63.43 4.26
N MET A 32 -47.35 -63.26 4.65
CA MET A 32 -47.93 -62.00 5.16
C MET A 32 -47.22 -61.60 6.47
N GLY A 33 -46.01 -61.06 6.36
CA GLY A 33 -45.23 -60.56 7.49
C GLY A 33 -45.80 -59.24 8.00
N ASN A 34 -45.73 -59.02 9.32
CA ASN A 34 -46.23 -57.81 9.99
C ASN A 34 -45.44 -56.52 9.66
N ASP A 35 -44.30 -56.59 8.96
CA ASP A 35 -43.48 -55.42 8.59
C ASP A 35 -43.69 -55.09 7.09
N SER A 36 -44.39 -53.98 6.82
CA SER A 36 -44.72 -53.53 5.46
C SER A 36 -43.50 -53.15 4.61
N ARG A 37 -42.29 -53.10 5.20
CA ARG A 37 -41.04 -52.81 4.48
C ARG A 37 -40.39 -54.04 3.87
N VAL A 38 -40.77 -55.25 4.29
CA VAL A 38 -40.19 -56.50 3.78
C VAL A 38 -40.84 -56.86 2.44
N VAL A 39 -40.03 -56.97 1.40
CA VAL A 39 -40.52 -57.21 0.02
C VAL A 39 -40.39 -58.67 -0.36
N TYR A 40 -41.46 -59.26 -0.89
CA TYR A 40 -41.43 -60.58 -1.50
C TYR A 40 -40.83 -60.51 -2.92
N LEU A 41 -39.78 -61.28 -3.16
CA LEU A 41 -39.08 -61.35 -4.44
C LEU A 41 -39.51 -62.60 -5.22
N GLU A 42 -40.65 -62.50 -5.90
CA GLU A 42 -41.25 -63.63 -6.63
C GLU A 42 -40.33 -64.18 -7.74
N MET A 43 -39.67 -63.29 -8.49
CA MET A 43 -38.77 -63.67 -9.58
C MET A 43 -37.54 -64.42 -9.06
N THR A 44 -36.83 -63.86 -8.08
CA THR A 44 -35.69 -64.54 -7.45
C THR A 44 -36.11 -65.87 -6.81
N ALA A 45 -37.29 -65.96 -6.20
CA ALA A 45 -37.79 -67.20 -5.62
C ALA A 45 -38.05 -68.29 -6.68
N ALA A 46 -38.65 -67.91 -7.82
CA ALA A 46 -38.90 -68.81 -8.94
C ALA A 46 -37.59 -69.32 -9.58
N GLU A 47 -36.58 -68.46 -9.73
CA GLU A 47 -35.27 -68.84 -10.25
C GLU A 47 -34.57 -69.84 -9.35
N ILE A 48 -34.50 -69.59 -8.03
CA ILE A 48 -33.87 -70.50 -7.06
C ILE A 48 -34.53 -71.88 -7.06
N LEU A 49 -35.87 -71.93 -7.14
CA LEU A 49 -36.61 -73.20 -7.24
C LEU A 49 -36.32 -73.95 -8.54
N SER A 50 -36.16 -73.22 -9.66
CA SER A 50 -35.82 -73.82 -10.96
C SER A 50 -34.41 -74.43 -11.00
N GLU A 51 -33.48 -73.87 -10.22
CA GLU A 51 -32.11 -74.39 -10.05
C GLU A 51 -32.03 -75.54 -9.01
N GLY A 52 -33.16 -75.92 -8.38
CA GLY A 52 -33.23 -76.98 -7.37
C GLY A 52 -32.76 -76.56 -5.97
N GLY A 53 -32.67 -75.25 -5.70
CA GLY A 53 -32.24 -74.69 -4.42
C GLY A 53 -33.35 -74.61 -3.37
N GLU A 54 -32.96 -74.50 -2.09
CA GLU A 54 -33.89 -74.17 -1.00
C GLU A 54 -34.23 -72.67 -1.01
N LEU A 55 -35.47 -72.30 -0.67
CA LEU A 55 -35.95 -70.90 -0.55
C LEU A 55 -35.35 -70.19 0.69
N ARG A 56 -34.02 -70.09 0.73
CA ARG A 56 -33.22 -69.45 1.78
C ARG A 56 -32.27 -68.45 1.15
N LEU A 57 -32.09 -67.30 1.80
CA LEU A 57 -31.06 -66.35 1.41
C LEU A 57 -29.69 -66.88 1.84
N SER A 58 -28.73 -66.81 0.92
CA SER A 58 -27.34 -67.14 1.18
C SER A 58 -26.43 -66.11 0.50
N ARG A 59 -25.15 -66.18 0.83
CA ARG A 59 -24.09 -65.37 0.26
C ARG A 59 -24.01 -65.44 -1.27
N ASP A 60 -24.33 -66.60 -1.84
CA ASP A 60 -24.19 -66.85 -3.27
C ASP A 60 -25.32 -66.20 -4.09
N VAL A 61 -26.46 -65.89 -3.46
CA VAL A 61 -27.62 -65.25 -4.12
C VAL A 61 -27.79 -63.77 -3.79
N MET A 62 -26.94 -63.18 -2.94
CA MET A 62 -27.07 -61.78 -2.48
C MET A 62 -27.17 -60.77 -3.63
N GLU A 63 -26.36 -60.94 -4.67
CA GLU A 63 -26.33 -60.00 -5.80
C GLU A 63 -27.62 -60.09 -6.62
N ARG A 64 -28.12 -61.31 -6.87
CA ARG A 64 -29.41 -61.55 -7.56
C ARG A 64 -30.56 -60.89 -6.81
N VAL A 65 -30.60 -61.12 -5.49
CA VAL A 65 -31.59 -60.54 -4.57
C VAL A 65 -31.55 -59.02 -4.59
N LEU A 66 -30.35 -58.43 -4.58
CA LEU A 66 -30.16 -56.99 -4.63
C LEU A 66 -30.64 -56.40 -5.96
N VAL A 67 -30.30 -57.02 -7.09
CA VAL A 67 -30.72 -56.56 -8.43
C VAL A 67 -32.23 -56.64 -8.58
N ASP A 68 -32.86 -57.76 -8.23
CA ASP A 68 -34.33 -57.92 -8.29
C ASP A 68 -35.01 -56.83 -7.44
N ARG A 69 -34.49 -56.59 -6.23
CA ARG A 69 -35.04 -55.58 -5.33
C ARG A 69 -34.89 -54.15 -5.84
N LEU A 70 -33.81 -53.82 -6.55
CA LEU A 70 -33.55 -52.48 -7.10
C LEU A 70 -34.25 -52.24 -8.43
N SER A 71 -34.48 -53.30 -9.22
CA SER A 71 -35.16 -53.23 -10.53
C SER A 71 -36.68 -53.35 -10.43
N GLY A 72 -37.21 -53.97 -9.37
CA GLY A 72 -38.64 -54.13 -9.15
C GLY A 72 -39.35 -52.85 -8.67
N ASN A 73 -40.60 -52.67 -9.05
CA ASN A 73 -41.43 -51.54 -8.63
C ASN A 73 -42.36 -51.95 -7.49
N PHE A 74 -42.06 -51.49 -6.26
CA PHE A 74 -42.80 -51.87 -5.06
C PHE A 74 -43.44 -50.65 -4.37
N THR A 75 -44.70 -50.75 -3.97
CA THR A 75 -45.56 -49.66 -3.48
C THR A 75 -45.12 -49.00 -2.17
N SER A 76 -44.09 -49.50 -1.50
CA SER A 76 -43.50 -48.94 -0.28
C SER A 76 -41.96 -48.98 -0.27
N ALA A 77 -41.34 -49.02 -1.45
CA ALA A 77 -39.88 -49.05 -1.56
C ALA A 77 -39.25 -47.68 -1.26
N GLU A 78 -38.18 -47.71 -0.46
CA GLU A 78 -37.21 -46.61 -0.35
C GLU A 78 -36.56 -46.35 -1.72
N THR A 79 -36.06 -45.13 -1.96
CA THR A 79 -35.29 -44.83 -3.18
C THR A 79 -34.04 -45.72 -3.25
N PRO A 80 -33.54 -46.06 -4.46
CA PRO A 80 -32.40 -46.99 -4.59
C PRO A 80 -31.21 -46.61 -3.72
N PHE A 81 -30.85 -45.32 -3.68
CA PHE A 81 -29.76 -44.82 -2.83
C PHE A 81 -30.05 -44.99 -1.32
N GLN A 82 -31.24 -44.59 -0.85
CA GLN A 82 -31.62 -44.72 0.56
C GLN A 82 -31.62 -46.18 1.01
N TYR A 83 -32.12 -47.07 0.15
CA TYR A 83 -32.15 -48.50 0.40
C TYR A 83 -30.76 -49.09 0.53
N LEU A 84 -29.83 -48.74 -0.36
CA LEU A 84 -28.44 -49.21 -0.33
C LEU A 84 -27.69 -48.72 0.92
N VAL A 85 -27.85 -47.45 1.30
CA VAL A 85 -27.31 -46.93 2.57
C VAL A 85 -27.96 -47.65 3.77
N GLY A 86 -29.25 -47.96 3.67
CA GLY A 86 -30.01 -48.76 4.63
C GLY A 86 -29.45 -50.18 4.79
N ILE A 87 -29.08 -50.86 3.69
CA ILE A 87 -28.42 -52.18 3.71
C ILE A 87 -27.13 -52.08 4.51
N TYR A 88 -26.28 -51.09 4.20
CA TYR A 88 -25.01 -50.92 4.90
C TYR A 88 -25.22 -50.68 6.41
N ARG A 89 -26.18 -49.81 6.77
CA ARG A 89 -26.52 -49.53 8.18
C ARG A 89 -26.97 -50.79 8.92
N ARG A 90 -27.90 -51.55 8.34
CA ARG A 90 -28.42 -52.79 8.93
C ARG A 90 -27.33 -53.86 9.02
N ALA A 91 -26.47 -53.97 8.00
CA ALA A 91 -25.31 -54.86 8.02
C ALA A 91 -24.32 -54.48 9.14
N TYR A 92 -24.05 -53.18 9.34
CA TYR A 92 -23.23 -52.71 10.45
C TYR A 92 -23.84 -53.04 11.83
N GLU A 93 -25.15 -52.86 12.00
CA GLU A 93 -25.86 -53.19 13.24
C GLU A 93 -25.88 -54.70 13.53
N GLU A 94 -26.13 -55.55 12.54
CA GLU A 94 -26.05 -57.00 12.70
C GLU A 94 -24.60 -57.44 12.95
N GLY A 95 -23.60 -56.79 12.35
CA GLY A 95 -22.18 -57.00 12.65
C GLY A 95 -21.84 -56.81 14.14
N LYS A 96 -22.39 -55.77 14.78
CA LYS A 96 -22.24 -55.57 16.24
C LYS A 96 -22.84 -56.72 17.05
N LYS A 97 -23.95 -57.30 16.60
CA LYS A 97 -24.59 -58.44 17.28
C LYS A 97 -23.77 -59.71 17.08
N ILE A 98 -23.24 -59.92 15.87
CA ILE A 98 -22.39 -61.08 15.52
C ILE A 98 -21.11 -61.08 16.35
N ALA A 99 -20.50 -59.92 16.60
CA ALA A 99 -19.30 -59.81 17.44
C ALA A 99 -19.47 -60.44 18.84
N ASN A 100 -20.70 -60.51 19.35
CA ASN A 100 -21.03 -61.11 20.65
C ASN A 100 -21.35 -62.61 20.58
N MET A 101 -21.32 -63.26 19.41
CA MET A 101 -21.58 -64.69 19.26
C MET A 101 -20.51 -65.53 19.94
N LYS A 102 -20.89 -66.53 20.73
CA LYS A 102 -19.92 -67.36 21.50
C LYS A 102 -19.10 -68.30 20.61
N ASP A 103 -19.70 -68.85 19.55
CA ASP A 103 -19.02 -69.74 18.60
C ASP A 103 -18.13 -68.95 17.64
N LYS A 104 -16.82 -69.22 17.65
CA LYS A 104 -15.84 -68.51 16.81
C LYS A 104 -15.97 -68.84 15.33
N THR A 105 -16.36 -70.08 14.99
CA THR A 105 -16.43 -70.54 13.60
C THR A 105 -17.65 -69.93 12.90
N VAL A 106 -18.81 -70.02 13.55
CA VAL A 106 -20.05 -69.38 13.07
C VAL A 106 -19.89 -67.86 13.04
N ARG A 107 -19.24 -67.27 14.05
CA ARG A 107 -18.94 -65.82 14.05
C ARG A 107 -18.15 -65.40 12.82
N ALA A 108 -17.04 -66.07 12.52
CA ALA A 108 -16.20 -65.74 11.37
C ALA A 108 -16.96 -65.89 10.03
N GLN A 109 -17.81 -66.92 9.91
CA GLN A 109 -18.66 -67.09 8.73
C GLN A 109 -19.68 -65.94 8.59
N MET A 110 -20.39 -65.58 9.67
CA MET A 110 -21.38 -64.50 9.63
C MET A 110 -20.73 -63.11 9.45
N GLU A 111 -19.51 -62.90 9.94
CA GLU A 111 -18.72 -61.70 9.66
C GLU A 111 -18.41 -61.57 8.17
N LEU A 112 -18.06 -62.67 7.48
CA LEU A 112 -17.86 -62.67 6.02
C LEU A 112 -19.16 -62.33 5.27
N VAL A 113 -20.30 -62.90 5.69
CA VAL A 113 -21.63 -62.63 5.12
C VAL A 113 -21.96 -61.13 5.23
N VAL A 114 -21.82 -60.54 6.42
CA VAL A 114 -22.08 -59.12 6.65
C VAL A 114 -21.12 -58.23 5.85
N ASN A 115 -19.84 -58.58 5.79
CA ASN A 115 -18.85 -57.83 5.02
C ASN A 115 -19.13 -57.88 3.52
N GLN A 116 -19.62 -59.00 2.99
CA GLN A 116 -20.04 -59.08 1.59
C GLN A 116 -21.27 -58.21 1.32
N ALA A 117 -22.27 -58.22 2.20
CA ALA A 117 -23.44 -57.34 2.06
C ALA A 117 -23.05 -55.86 2.07
N LYS A 118 -22.10 -55.45 2.93
CA LYS A 118 -21.54 -54.08 2.94
C LYS A 118 -20.85 -53.73 1.62
N LYS A 119 -19.96 -54.61 1.13
CA LYS A 119 -19.25 -54.40 -0.14
C LYS A 119 -20.19 -54.30 -1.33
N LEU A 120 -21.23 -55.15 -1.39
CA LEU A 120 -22.26 -55.08 -2.41
C LEU A 120 -23.04 -53.77 -2.33
N ALA A 121 -23.45 -53.35 -1.12
CA ALA A 121 -24.13 -52.06 -0.93
C ALA A 121 -23.28 -50.88 -1.44
N VAL A 122 -21.99 -50.83 -1.08
CA VAL A 122 -21.06 -49.78 -1.54
C VAL A 122 -20.87 -49.83 -3.06
N SER A 123 -20.67 -51.01 -3.62
CA SER A 123 -20.49 -51.19 -5.07
C SER A 123 -21.71 -50.69 -5.85
N TYR A 124 -22.91 -51.13 -5.47
CA TYR A 124 -24.15 -50.70 -6.12
C TYR A 124 -24.48 -49.22 -5.84
N CYS A 125 -24.04 -48.66 -4.70
CA CYS A 125 -24.08 -47.21 -4.49
C CYS A 125 -23.25 -46.48 -5.54
N ARG A 126 -22.01 -46.91 -5.80
CA ARG A 126 -21.16 -46.28 -6.83
C ARG A 126 -21.80 -46.38 -8.20
N ILE A 127 -22.31 -47.55 -8.58
CA ILE A 127 -22.94 -47.74 -9.89
C ILE A 127 -24.20 -46.88 -10.03
N HIS A 128 -25.08 -46.86 -9.01
CA HIS A 128 -26.29 -46.04 -9.05
C HIS A 128 -25.99 -44.54 -9.07
N LEU A 129 -25.00 -44.07 -8.30
CA LEU A 129 -24.61 -42.66 -8.30
C LEU A 129 -23.90 -42.24 -9.59
N GLY A 130 -23.10 -43.13 -10.18
CA GLY A 130 -22.45 -42.91 -11.47
C GLY A 130 -23.42 -42.96 -12.64
N ASN A 131 -24.48 -43.78 -12.55
CA ASN A 131 -25.56 -43.91 -13.54
C ASN A 131 -26.94 -43.85 -12.86
N PRO A 132 -27.43 -42.65 -12.52
CA PRO A 132 -28.68 -42.47 -11.78
C PRO A 132 -29.92 -43.05 -12.46
N ASP A 133 -29.92 -43.20 -13.79
CA ASP A 133 -31.04 -43.73 -14.57
C ASP A 133 -31.07 -45.27 -14.64
N MET A 134 -30.08 -45.95 -14.05
CA MET A 134 -29.95 -47.41 -14.13
C MET A 134 -31.06 -48.16 -13.35
N PHE A 135 -31.58 -47.57 -12.28
CA PHE A 135 -32.68 -48.12 -11.48
C PHE A 135 -33.88 -47.17 -11.51
N ALA A 136 -35.10 -47.72 -11.58
CA ALA A 136 -36.31 -46.93 -11.63
C ALA A 136 -36.56 -46.23 -10.28
N ASP A 137 -36.42 -44.91 -10.24
CA ASP A 137 -36.72 -44.10 -9.06
C ASP A 137 -38.07 -43.38 -9.24
N SER A 138 -39.13 -43.95 -8.65
CA SER A 138 -40.50 -43.42 -8.72
C SER A 138 -40.72 -42.18 -7.84
N GLN A 139 -39.77 -41.85 -6.95
CA GLN A 139 -39.83 -40.71 -6.02
C GLN A 139 -38.72 -39.69 -6.24
N ARG A 140 -38.07 -39.70 -7.41
CA ARG A 140 -36.95 -38.81 -7.70
C ARG A 140 -37.38 -37.34 -7.57
N ASP A 141 -37.02 -36.72 -6.45
CA ASP A 141 -37.06 -35.27 -6.32
C ASP A 141 -36.24 -34.68 -7.47
N LYS A 142 -36.74 -33.65 -8.15
CA LYS A 142 -36.04 -32.94 -9.23
C LYS A 142 -34.81 -32.13 -8.74
N SER A 143 -34.25 -32.54 -7.61
CA SER A 143 -33.04 -31.99 -7.02
C SER A 143 -31.84 -32.44 -7.84
N ASN A 144 -31.11 -31.49 -8.44
CA ASN A 144 -29.82 -31.74 -9.07
C ASN A 144 -28.69 -31.98 -8.05
N VAL A 145 -28.97 -31.94 -6.75
CA VAL A 145 -27.99 -32.11 -5.66
C VAL A 145 -27.81 -33.59 -5.34
N SER A 146 -26.55 -34.01 -5.20
CA SER A 146 -26.16 -35.36 -4.84
C SER A 146 -26.68 -35.78 -3.46
N PRO A 147 -27.29 -36.98 -3.33
CA PRO A 147 -27.78 -37.47 -2.05
C PRO A 147 -26.65 -37.88 -1.08
N LEU A 148 -25.39 -37.88 -1.54
CA LEU A 148 -24.21 -38.05 -0.68
C LEU A 148 -23.89 -36.80 0.15
N LEU A 149 -24.24 -35.60 -0.35
CA LEU A 149 -23.84 -34.35 0.29
C LEU A 149 -24.36 -34.23 1.75
N PRO A 150 -25.63 -34.56 2.07
CA PRO A 150 -26.11 -34.56 3.45
C PRO A 150 -25.38 -35.56 4.36
N LEU A 151 -24.97 -36.72 3.83
CA LEU A 151 -24.22 -37.72 4.60
C LEU A 151 -22.81 -37.21 4.92
N ILE A 152 -22.14 -36.57 3.95
CA ILE A 152 -20.83 -35.95 4.15
C ILE A 152 -20.93 -34.82 5.18
N PHE A 153 -21.94 -33.96 5.06
CA PHE A 153 -22.21 -32.91 6.04
C PHE A 153 -22.43 -33.47 7.43
N SER A 154 -23.19 -34.56 7.58
CA SER A 154 -23.35 -35.24 8.87
C SER A 154 -22.04 -35.79 9.44
N GLU A 155 -21.11 -36.24 8.59
CA GLU A 155 -19.81 -36.78 9.02
C GLU A 155 -18.86 -35.68 9.50
N VAL A 156 -18.92 -34.49 8.86
CA VAL A 156 -18.06 -33.35 9.19
C VAL A 156 -18.69 -32.35 10.17
N SER A 157 -19.92 -32.61 10.61
CA SER A 157 -20.64 -31.77 11.57
C SER A 157 -19.89 -31.65 12.90
N SER A 158 -19.86 -30.44 13.45
CA SER A 158 -19.26 -30.13 14.75
C SER A 158 -20.28 -29.53 15.71
N SER A 159 -20.00 -29.56 17.01
CA SER A 159 -20.83 -28.89 18.03
C SER A 159 -20.89 -27.35 17.91
N ILE A 160 -20.09 -26.75 17.00
CA ILE A 160 -20.00 -25.30 16.76
C ILE A 160 -20.96 -24.85 15.64
N ASP A 161 -21.56 -25.77 14.88
CA ASP A 161 -22.41 -25.46 13.72
C ASP A 161 -23.75 -24.78 14.10
N THR A 162 -23.96 -24.53 15.39
CA THR A 162 -25.14 -23.88 16.01
C THR A 162 -25.21 -22.37 15.79
N PHE A 163 -24.16 -21.72 15.28
CA PHE A 163 -24.19 -20.29 14.95
C PHE A 163 -24.56 -20.10 13.47
N GLY A 164 -25.87 -20.08 13.18
CA GLY A 164 -26.40 -19.66 11.87
C GLY A 164 -27.12 -20.71 11.02
N GLY A 165 -27.24 -21.97 11.47
CA GLY A 165 -27.98 -23.01 10.75
C GLY A 165 -28.87 -23.83 11.69
N GLY A 166 -30.17 -23.87 11.41
CA GLY A 166 -31.09 -24.77 12.11
C GLY A 166 -30.62 -26.22 11.98
N SER A 167 -30.67 -26.95 13.08
CA SER A 167 -30.41 -28.39 13.18
C SER A 167 -31.24 -29.12 12.12
N SER A 168 -30.64 -29.42 10.98
CA SER A 168 -31.24 -30.32 10.01
C SER A 168 -31.19 -31.71 10.63
N GLY A 169 -32.35 -32.22 11.03
CA GLY A 169 -32.54 -33.61 11.45
C GLY A 169 -32.37 -34.59 10.29
N GLY A 170 -31.26 -34.48 9.57
CA GLY A 170 -30.91 -35.31 8.42
C GLY A 170 -30.40 -36.69 8.85
N ALA A 171 -30.57 -37.67 7.96
CA ALA A 171 -30.10 -39.03 8.16
C ALA A 171 -28.58 -39.07 8.35
N SER A 172 -28.10 -39.66 9.44
CA SER A 172 -26.68 -39.79 9.73
C SER A 172 -26.01 -40.86 8.85
N SER A 173 -24.76 -40.58 8.44
CA SER A 173 -23.93 -41.55 7.72
C SER A 173 -23.70 -42.82 8.58
N PRO A 174 -23.92 -44.03 8.05
CA PRO A 174 -23.54 -45.25 8.76
C PRO A 174 -22.02 -45.29 9.00
N PRO A 175 -21.53 -45.69 10.19
CA PRO A 175 -20.10 -45.66 10.48
C PRO A 175 -19.28 -46.51 9.50
N GLY A 176 -18.27 -45.89 8.87
CA GLY A 176 -17.37 -46.53 7.90
C GLY A 176 -17.88 -46.54 6.46
N PHE A 177 -19.14 -46.18 6.20
CA PHE A 177 -19.71 -46.21 4.84
C PHE A 177 -18.97 -45.30 3.87
N LEU A 178 -18.75 -44.02 4.23
CA LEU A 178 -18.09 -43.06 3.35
C LEU A 178 -16.60 -43.40 3.14
N ASP A 179 -15.91 -43.92 4.17
CA ASP A 179 -14.51 -44.34 4.03
C ASP A 179 -14.40 -45.51 3.04
N GLU A 180 -15.25 -46.54 3.16
CA GLU A 180 -15.29 -47.64 2.17
C GLU A 180 -15.71 -47.14 0.77
N LEU A 181 -16.63 -46.18 0.69
CA LEU A 181 -17.09 -45.62 -0.59
C LEU A 181 -15.94 -44.94 -1.35
N PHE A 182 -15.12 -44.14 -0.69
CA PHE A 182 -14.05 -43.36 -1.34
C PHE A 182 -12.69 -44.06 -1.37
N ARG A 183 -12.30 -44.83 -0.35
CA ARG A 183 -10.94 -45.37 -0.21
C ARG A 183 -10.63 -46.53 -1.16
N ASP A 184 -11.57 -47.45 -1.34
CA ASP A 184 -11.40 -48.66 -2.16
C ASP A 184 -11.95 -48.49 -3.58
N SER A 185 -11.77 -47.31 -4.19
CA SER A 185 -12.40 -46.94 -5.46
C SER A 185 -11.37 -46.66 -6.56
N ASP A 186 -11.71 -47.03 -7.80
CA ASP A 186 -10.99 -46.60 -8.99
C ASP A 186 -11.41 -45.16 -9.37
N TYR A 187 -10.51 -44.41 -9.99
CA TYR A 187 -10.77 -43.01 -10.33
C TYR A 187 -11.91 -42.87 -11.35
N ASP A 188 -11.97 -43.76 -12.34
CA ASP A 188 -12.90 -43.66 -13.47
C ASP A 188 -14.36 -43.84 -13.02
N SER A 189 -14.61 -44.75 -12.06
CA SER A 189 -15.95 -44.95 -11.49
C SER A 189 -16.42 -43.82 -10.57
N MET A 190 -15.48 -43.07 -9.95
CA MET A 190 -15.79 -42.02 -8.98
C MET A 190 -15.74 -40.60 -9.55
N GLU A 191 -15.16 -40.42 -10.73
CA GLU A 191 -14.93 -39.10 -11.31
C GLU A 191 -16.23 -38.30 -11.47
N THR A 192 -17.29 -38.89 -12.02
CA THR A 192 -18.59 -38.22 -12.22
C THR A 192 -19.26 -37.87 -10.90
N ILE A 193 -19.20 -38.76 -9.92
CA ILE A 193 -19.77 -38.59 -8.58
C ILE A 193 -19.06 -37.43 -7.86
N LEU A 194 -17.72 -37.41 -7.90
CA LEU A 194 -16.91 -36.36 -7.26
C LEU A 194 -17.08 -35.02 -7.96
N LYS A 195 -17.18 -34.99 -9.30
CA LYS A 195 -17.48 -33.76 -10.06
C LYS A 195 -18.79 -33.13 -9.59
N GLN A 196 -19.87 -33.91 -9.53
CA GLN A 196 -21.16 -33.40 -9.05
C GLN A 196 -21.07 -32.91 -7.60
N LEU A 197 -20.39 -33.65 -6.71
CA LEU A 197 -20.20 -33.23 -5.32
C LEU A 197 -19.46 -31.89 -5.18
N TYR A 198 -18.44 -31.64 -6.00
CA TYR A 198 -17.74 -30.35 -5.98
C TYR A 198 -18.59 -29.20 -6.53
N GLU A 199 -19.41 -29.45 -7.56
CA GLU A 199 -20.36 -28.47 -8.07
C GLU A 199 -21.45 -28.14 -7.04
N ASP A 200 -21.97 -29.16 -6.35
CA ASP A 200 -22.95 -28.99 -5.28
C ASP A 200 -22.36 -28.18 -4.10
N LEU A 201 -21.15 -28.55 -3.64
CA LEU A 201 -20.42 -27.82 -2.60
C LEU A 201 -20.21 -26.36 -2.98
N ARG A 202 -19.73 -26.10 -4.20
CA ARG A 202 -19.58 -24.75 -4.74
C ARG A 202 -20.91 -23.98 -4.70
N GLY A 203 -22.01 -24.62 -5.07
CA GLY A 203 -23.35 -24.05 -5.03
C GLY A 203 -23.79 -23.61 -3.63
N THR A 204 -23.39 -24.34 -2.58
CA THR A 204 -23.75 -23.98 -1.19
C THR A 204 -23.10 -22.70 -0.68
N VAL A 205 -21.93 -22.32 -1.21
CA VAL A 205 -21.16 -21.15 -0.73
C VAL A 205 -21.21 -19.95 -1.68
N LEU A 206 -21.81 -20.09 -2.86
CA LEU A 206 -21.79 -19.08 -3.94
C LEU A 206 -22.26 -17.68 -3.53
N LYS A 207 -23.18 -17.59 -2.56
CA LYS A 207 -23.70 -16.33 -2.02
C LYS A 207 -23.50 -16.23 -0.50
N CYS A 208 -22.54 -16.96 0.05
CA CYS A 208 -22.32 -17.01 1.49
C CYS A 208 -21.40 -15.86 1.92
N SER A 209 -21.83 -15.06 2.89
CA SER A 209 -20.96 -14.07 3.53
C SER A 209 -20.16 -14.68 4.67
N ALA A 210 -19.31 -13.85 5.30
CA ALA A 210 -18.59 -14.21 6.52
C ALA A 210 -19.48 -14.66 7.69
N LEU A 211 -20.78 -14.33 7.68
CA LEU A 211 -21.73 -14.73 8.72
C LEU A 211 -22.59 -15.95 8.34
N GLY A 212 -22.45 -16.46 7.11
CA GLY A 212 -23.17 -17.63 6.64
C GLY A 212 -22.50 -18.96 6.98
N ASN A 213 -23.17 -20.08 6.66
CA ASN A 213 -22.66 -21.43 6.92
C ASN A 213 -21.66 -21.90 5.84
N PHE A 214 -20.47 -21.32 5.83
CA PHE A 214 -19.39 -21.81 4.96
C PHE A 214 -18.50 -22.86 5.63
N GLN A 215 -18.50 -22.94 6.96
CA GLN A 215 -17.60 -23.82 7.71
C GLN A 215 -17.86 -25.30 7.41
N GLN A 216 -19.14 -25.69 7.35
CA GLN A 216 -19.52 -27.08 7.05
C GLN A 216 -19.16 -27.47 5.60
N PRO A 217 -19.46 -26.68 4.55
CA PRO A 217 -18.94 -26.89 3.20
C PRO A 217 -17.41 -26.96 3.12
N LEU A 218 -16.70 -26.09 3.85
CA LEU A 218 -15.23 -26.06 3.86
C LEU A 218 -14.64 -27.34 4.47
N ARG A 219 -15.21 -27.84 5.58
CA ARG A 219 -14.81 -29.13 6.18
C ARG A 219 -15.17 -30.32 5.29
N ALA A 220 -16.31 -30.27 4.61
CA ALA A 220 -16.69 -31.31 3.64
C ALA A 220 -15.71 -31.38 2.47
N LEU A 221 -15.30 -30.22 1.93
CA LEU A 221 -14.26 -30.14 0.91
C LEU A 221 -12.94 -30.72 1.42
N MET A 222 -12.52 -30.36 2.65
CA MET A 222 -11.33 -30.92 3.30
C MET A 222 -11.40 -32.45 3.45
N TYR A 223 -12.55 -32.96 3.86
CA TYR A 223 -12.78 -34.40 4.02
C TYR A 223 -12.65 -35.12 2.68
N LEU A 224 -13.26 -34.61 1.61
CA LEU A 224 -13.18 -35.22 0.28
C LEU A 224 -11.75 -35.25 -0.27
N ILE A 225 -10.96 -34.19 -0.10
CA ILE A 225 -9.57 -34.17 -0.58
C ILE A 225 -8.61 -35.00 0.27
N SER A 226 -9.02 -35.43 1.47
CA SER A 226 -8.23 -36.36 2.28
C SER A 226 -8.09 -37.73 1.60
N PHE A 227 -9.01 -38.07 0.69
CA PHE A 227 -8.92 -39.24 -0.17
C PHE A 227 -8.13 -38.91 -1.45
N PRO A 228 -7.16 -39.75 -1.86
CA PRO A 228 -6.37 -39.52 -3.08
C PRO A 228 -7.20 -39.33 -4.35
N VAL A 229 -8.30 -40.09 -4.50
CA VAL A 229 -9.24 -39.96 -5.62
C VAL A 229 -9.97 -38.62 -5.61
N GLY A 230 -10.33 -38.11 -4.43
CA GLY A 230 -10.96 -36.79 -4.27
C GLY A 230 -10.00 -35.66 -4.63
N ALA A 231 -8.79 -35.67 -4.07
CA ALA A 231 -7.77 -34.68 -4.41
C ALA A 231 -7.47 -34.65 -5.92
N LYS A 232 -7.37 -35.82 -6.56
CA LYS A 232 -7.16 -35.94 -8.01
C LYS A 232 -8.37 -35.44 -8.81
N ALA A 233 -9.60 -35.78 -8.41
CA ALA A 233 -10.81 -35.35 -9.10
C ALA A 233 -11.02 -33.83 -9.00
N LEU A 234 -10.70 -33.22 -7.85
CA LEU A 234 -10.81 -31.78 -7.64
C LEU A 234 -9.93 -30.99 -8.62
N VAL A 235 -8.64 -31.31 -8.70
CA VAL A 235 -7.71 -30.55 -9.55
C VAL A 235 -7.88 -30.81 -11.04
N ASN A 236 -8.50 -31.93 -11.42
CA ASN A 236 -8.84 -32.25 -12.80
C ASN A 236 -10.26 -31.83 -13.18
N HIS A 237 -10.99 -31.18 -12.27
CA HIS A 237 -12.33 -30.69 -12.52
C HIS A 237 -12.33 -29.67 -13.68
N GLN A 238 -13.35 -29.70 -14.53
CA GLN A 238 -13.49 -28.74 -15.64
C GLN A 238 -13.52 -27.28 -15.18
N TRP A 239 -14.13 -27.06 -14.01
CA TRP A 239 -14.21 -25.78 -13.31
C TRP A 239 -13.10 -25.59 -12.26
N TRP A 240 -12.04 -26.40 -12.26
CA TRP A 240 -10.85 -26.09 -11.45
C TRP A 240 -10.24 -24.76 -11.91
N ILE A 241 -9.93 -24.69 -13.21
CA ILE A 241 -9.58 -23.46 -13.92
C ILE A 241 -10.58 -23.33 -15.09
N PRO A 242 -11.57 -22.42 -15.00
CA PRO A 242 -12.52 -22.18 -16.08
C PRO A 242 -11.82 -21.83 -17.40
N LYS A 243 -12.23 -22.45 -18.51
CA LYS A 243 -11.64 -22.24 -19.85
C LYS A 243 -12.62 -21.51 -20.76
N GLY A 244 -12.11 -20.53 -21.53
CA GLY A 244 -12.89 -19.77 -22.52
C GLY A 244 -12.20 -18.47 -22.94
N PHE A 245 -12.61 -17.89 -24.07
CA PHE A 245 -12.01 -16.66 -24.62
C PHE A 245 -12.24 -15.42 -23.75
N PHE A 246 -13.29 -15.40 -22.92
CA PHE A 246 -13.69 -14.25 -22.10
C PHE A 246 -13.53 -14.48 -20.59
N ILE A 247 -12.66 -15.41 -20.19
CA ILE A 247 -12.40 -15.66 -18.76
C ILE A 247 -11.53 -14.54 -18.21
N ASN A 248 -12.10 -13.79 -17.27
CA ASN A 248 -11.49 -12.72 -16.50
C ASN A 248 -11.43 -13.10 -15.01
N GLY A 249 -10.84 -12.23 -14.18
CA GLY A 249 -10.68 -12.48 -12.74
C GLY A 249 -11.99 -12.72 -12.01
N ARG A 250 -13.04 -11.94 -12.35
CA ARG A 250 -14.38 -12.10 -11.78
C ARG A 250 -15.01 -13.44 -12.15
N ALA A 251 -14.84 -13.88 -13.39
CA ALA A 251 -15.33 -15.18 -13.85
C ALA A 251 -14.66 -16.32 -13.06
N ILE A 252 -13.35 -16.25 -12.81
CA ILE A 252 -12.65 -17.27 -12.01
C ILE A 252 -13.20 -17.32 -10.58
N GLU A 253 -13.38 -16.16 -9.93
CA GLU A 253 -13.96 -16.07 -8.59
C GLU A 253 -15.34 -16.74 -8.50
N MET A 254 -16.23 -16.47 -9.46
CA MET A 254 -17.60 -16.94 -9.36
C MET A 254 -17.81 -18.35 -9.91
N THR A 255 -16.99 -18.80 -10.87
CA THR A 255 -17.22 -20.06 -11.60
C THR A 255 -16.27 -21.19 -11.22
N SER A 256 -15.07 -20.89 -10.72
CA SER A 256 -14.16 -21.96 -10.30
C SER A 256 -14.66 -22.69 -9.05
N ILE A 257 -14.18 -23.90 -8.79
CA ILE A 257 -14.58 -24.66 -7.59
C ILE A 257 -14.13 -23.95 -6.30
N LEU A 258 -12.90 -23.45 -6.25
CA LEU A 258 -12.38 -22.75 -5.06
C LEU A 258 -12.76 -21.27 -4.99
N GLY A 259 -13.07 -20.63 -6.12
CA GLY A 259 -13.36 -19.19 -6.18
C GLY A 259 -14.43 -18.75 -5.19
N PRO A 260 -15.61 -19.41 -5.12
CA PRO A 260 -16.65 -19.06 -4.16
C PRO A 260 -16.26 -19.24 -2.69
N PHE A 261 -15.32 -20.14 -2.37
CA PHE A 261 -14.78 -20.22 -1.02
C PHE A 261 -13.86 -19.04 -0.70
N PHE A 262 -13.08 -18.57 -1.69
CA PHE A 262 -12.30 -17.34 -1.53
C PHE A 262 -13.17 -16.08 -1.57
N HIS A 263 -14.34 -16.09 -2.19
CA HIS A 263 -15.28 -14.95 -2.25
C HIS A 263 -15.88 -14.59 -0.88
N ILE A 264 -16.00 -15.57 0.04
CA ILE A 264 -16.60 -15.36 1.37
C ILE A 264 -15.85 -14.27 2.13
N SER A 265 -16.48 -13.12 2.37
CA SER A 265 -15.83 -12.00 3.03
C SER A 265 -16.83 -11.17 3.85
N ALA A 266 -16.30 -10.39 4.79
CA ALA A 266 -17.04 -9.30 5.43
C ALA A 266 -17.03 -8.02 4.58
N LEU A 267 -16.11 -7.92 3.63
CA LEU A 267 -16.01 -6.76 2.74
C LEU A 267 -17.21 -6.73 1.78
N PRO A 268 -17.81 -5.55 1.55
CA PRO A 268 -18.92 -5.40 0.61
C PRO A 268 -18.45 -5.66 -0.83
N ASP A 269 -19.38 -6.10 -1.68
CA ASP A 269 -19.19 -6.25 -3.13
C ASP A 269 -20.39 -5.62 -3.86
N GLN A 270 -20.29 -5.52 -5.19
CA GLN A 270 -21.32 -4.96 -6.06
C GLN A 270 -22.66 -5.68 -5.87
N SER A 271 -23.77 -4.96 -6.04
CA SER A 271 -25.14 -5.43 -5.75
C SER A 271 -25.49 -6.79 -6.37
N PHE A 272 -24.96 -7.12 -7.55
CA PHE A 272 -25.22 -8.41 -8.20
C PHE A 272 -24.48 -9.59 -7.54
N TYR A 273 -23.34 -9.34 -6.90
CA TYR A 273 -22.49 -10.31 -6.21
C TYR A 273 -22.66 -10.26 -4.68
N LYS A 274 -23.65 -9.52 -4.19
CA LYS A 274 -23.88 -9.31 -2.76
C LYS A 274 -24.13 -10.65 -2.05
N SER A 275 -23.24 -10.98 -1.12
CA SER A 275 -23.34 -12.17 -0.28
C SER A 275 -24.38 -12.01 0.82
N GLN A 276 -24.86 -13.13 1.35
CA GLN A 276 -25.87 -13.21 2.39
C GLN A 276 -25.39 -14.06 3.57
N PRO A 277 -25.74 -13.67 4.80
CA PRO A 277 -26.39 -12.41 5.15
C PRO A 277 -25.49 -11.17 5.00
N ASP A 278 -26.06 -9.98 4.87
CA ASP A 278 -25.28 -8.73 4.81
C ASP A 278 -24.56 -8.46 6.13
N VAL A 279 -23.23 -8.39 6.09
CA VAL A 279 -22.39 -8.18 7.28
C VAL A 279 -22.47 -6.75 7.80
N GLY A 280 -22.51 -5.75 6.91
CA GLY A 280 -22.60 -4.33 7.26
C GLY A 280 -23.90 -4.02 8.00
N GLU A 281 -25.02 -4.48 7.45
CA GLU A 281 -26.35 -4.30 8.04
C GLU A 281 -26.47 -5.05 9.38
N GLN A 282 -26.02 -6.31 9.45
CA GLN A 282 -26.14 -7.09 10.69
C GLN A 282 -25.22 -6.58 11.81
N CYS A 283 -23.96 -6.27 11.48
CA CYS A 283 -22.95 -5.95 12.49
C CYS A 283 -22.82 -4.45 12.80
N PHE A 284 -23.15 -3.57 11.85
CA PHE A 284 -22.73 -2.16 11.89
C PHE A 284 -23.84 -1.13 11.55
N MET A 285 -25.07 -1.56 11.27
CA MET A 285 -26.22 -0.64 11.16
C MET A 285 -26.39 0.19 12.45
N ASP A 286 -26.62 1.50 12.30
CA ASP A 286 -26.72 2.45 13.41
C ASP A 286 -25.49 2.46 14.37
N SER A 287 -24.29 2.18 13.84
CA SER A 287 -23.05 2.05 14.64
C SER A 287 -22.75 3.24 15.58
N SER A 288 -23.16 4.45 15.22
CA SER A 288 -23.02 5.66 16.05
C SER A 288 -23.83 5.62 17.35
N THR A 289 -24.90 4.82 17.41
CA THR A 289 -25.78 4.69 18.58
C THR A 289 -25.56 3.39 19.35
N ARG A 290 -24.84 2.42 18.77
CA ARG A 290 -24.54 1.13 19.41
C ARG A 290 -23.57 1.27 20.57
N ARG A 291 -23.70 0.36 21.55
CA ARG A 291 -22.74 0.30 22.66
C ARG A 291 -21.36 -0.15 22.13
N PRO A 292 -20.25 0.44 22.60
CA PRO A 292 -18.91 0.04 22.16
C PRO A 292 -18.60 -1.45 22.35
N ALA A 293 -19.13 -2.08 23.41
CA ALA A 293 -18.93 -3.51 23.67
C ALA A 293 -19.58 -4.41 22.59
N ASP A 294 -20.74 -4.02 22.06
CA ASP A 294 -21.43 -4.79 21.03
C ASP A 294 -20.66 -4.70 19.70
N LEU A 295 -20.12 -3.52 19.36
CA LEU A 295 -19.24 -3.34 18.20
C LEU A 295 -17.95 -4.16 18.32
N LEU A 296 -17.31 -4.17 19.49
CA LEU A 296 -16.12 -5.00 19.76
C LEU A 296 -16.42 -6.50 19.60
N SER A 297 -17.61 -6.95 20.01
CA SER A 297 -18.05 -8.33 19.80
C SER A 297 -18.20 -8.66 18.32
N SER A 298 -18.81 -7.76 17.52
CA SER A 298 -18.91 -7.92 16.06
C SER A 298 -17.53 -8.02 15.41
N PHE A 299 -16.60 -7.14 15.79
CA PHE A 299 -15.21 -7.19 15.30
C PHE A 299 -14.53 -8.52 15.64
N ALA A 300 -14.65 -8.98 16.89
CA ALA A 300 -14.06 -10.25 17.33
C ALA A 300 -14.66 -11.46 16.61
N THR A 301 -15.97 -11.44 16.36
CA THR A 301 -16.68 -12.49 15.63
C THR A 301 -16.21 -12.58 14.19
N ILE A 302 -16.23 -11.46 13.45
CA ILE A 302 -15.75 -11.40 12.06
C ILE A 302 -14.30 -11.88 11.99
N LYS A 303 -13.41 -11.36 12.85
CA LYS A 303 -12.02 -11.78 12.91
C LYS A 303 -11.88 -13.29 13.10
N SER A 304 -12.57 -13.87 14.08
CA SER A 304 -12.50 -15.31 14.38
C SER A 304 -12.97 -16.15 13.19
N VAL A 305 -14.11 -15.80 12.61
CA VAL A 305 -14.72 -16.55 11.52
C VAL A 305 -13.89 -16.45 10.24
N MET A 306 -13.34 -15.27 9.93
CA MET A 306 -12.44 -15.09 8.79
C MET A 306 -11.12 -15.86 8.97
N ASN A 307 -10.54 -15.89 10.18
CA ASN A 307 -9.34 -16.69 10.44
C ASN A 307 -9.61 -18.20 10.27
N ASN A 308 -10.78 -18.70 10.67
CA ASN A 308 -11.17 -20.09 10.41
C ASN A 308 -11.27 -20.40 8.91
N LEU A 309 -11.79 -19.47 8.10
CA LEU A 309 -11.81 -19.60 6.64
C LEU A 309 -10.38 -19.71 6.09
N TYR A 310 -9.49 -18.82 6.53
CA TYR A 310 -8.10 -18.78 6.08
C TYR A 310 -7.33 -20.03 6.46
N ASP A 311 -7.51 -20.53 7.68
CA ASP A 311 -6.87 -21.77 8.15
C ASP A 311 -7.35 -22.98 7.33
N GLY A 312 -8.66 -23.07 7.09
CA GLY A 312 -9.23 -24.16 6.28
C GLY A 312 -8.79 -24.11 4.83
N LEU A 313 -8.79 -22.93 4.19
CA LEU A 313 -8.31 -22.76 2.82
C LEU A 313 -6.81 -23.03 2.69
N ALA A 314 -6.00 -22.55 3.65
CA ALA A 314 -4.57 -22.82 3.68
C ALA A 314 -4.28 -24.31 3.82
N GLU A 315 -5.04 -25.02 4.66
CA GLU A 315 -4.87 -26.47 4.81
C GLU A 315 -5.30 -27.25 3.57
N ILE A 316 -6.34 -26.81 2.84
CA ILE A 316 -6.73 -27.37 1.54
C ILE A 316 -5.57 -27.25 0.56
N LEU A 317 -5.06 -26.03 0.35
CA LEU A 317 -3.97 -25.79 -0.58
C LEU A 317 -2.70 -26.52 -0.15
N ARG A 318 -2.38 -26.54 1.15
CA ARG A 318 -1.21 -27.24 1.69
C ARG A 318 -1.29 -28.75 1.46
N SER A 319 -2.46 -29.36 1.65
CA SER A 319 -2.70 -30.78 1.37
C SER A 319 -2.44 -31.10 -0.11
N LEU A 320 -2.99 -30.28 -1.00
CA LEU A 320 -2.83 -30.46 -2.45
C LEU A 320 -1.41 -30.13 -2.94
N LEU A 321 -0.69 -29.18 -2.32
CA LEU A 321 0.69 -28.86 -2.66
C LEU A 321 1.68 -29.94 -2.21
N LYS A 322 1.38 -30.66 -1.12
CA LYS A 322 2.24 -31.77 -0.64
C LYS A 322 2.25 -32.94 -1.64
N ASN A 323 1.14 -33.22 -2.30
CA ASN A 323 1.00 -34.32 -3.26
C ASN A 323 1.53 -33.93 -4.65
N THR A 324 2.45 -34.74 -5.20
CA THR A 324 3.10 -34.49 -6.50
C THR A 324 2.15 -34.49 -7.68
N ASN A 325 1.03 -35.23 -7.59
CA ASN A 325 0.06 -35.35 -8.68
C ASN A 325 -0.89 -34.14 -8.76
N THR A 326 -0.98 -33.35 -7.69
CA THR A 326 -1.89 -32.19 -7.59
C THR A 326 -1.14 -30.86 -7.54
N ARG A 327 0.12 -30.86 -7.10
CA ARG A 327 0.93 -29.65 -6.89
C ARG A 327 0.94 -28.70 -8.09
N GLU A 328 1.21 -29.20 -9.29
CA GLU A 328 1.33 -28.32 -10.46
C GLU A 328 -0.01 -27.66 -10.81
N ASN A 329 -1.12 -28.39 -10.73
CA ASN A 329 -2.45 -27.84 -10.98
C ASN A 329 -2.83 -26.75 -9.96
N VAL A 330 -2.35 -26.86 -8.71
CA VAL A 330 -2.54 -25.82 -7.69
C VAL A 330 -1.70 -24.59 -7.99
N LEU A 331 -0.42 -24.77 -8.32
CA LEU A 331 0.45 -23.65 -8.69
C LEU A 331 -0.06 -22.93 -9.93
N GLN A 332 -0.57 -23.68 -10.91
CA GLN A 332 -1.20 -23.12 -12.11
C GLN A 332 -2.50 -22.36 -11.79
N TYR A 333 -3.33 -22.88 -10.87
CA TYR A 333 -4.54 -22.19 -10.44
C TYR A 333 -4.23 -20.84 -9.80
N ILE A 334 -3.28 -20.79 -8.86
CA ILE A 334 -2.86 -19.55 -8.20
C ILE A 334 -2.30 -18.57 -9.23
N ALA A 335 -1.47 -19.04 -10.16
CA ALA A 335 -0.92 -18.21 -11.22
C ALA A 335 -2.02 -17.63 -12.14
N GLU A 336 -2.98 -18.46 -12.57
CA GLU A 336 -4.08 -18.01 -13.43
C GLU A 336 -4.98 -16.98 -12.72
N VAL A 337 -5.25 -17.18 -11.41
CA VAL A 337 -5.98 -16.20 -10.59
C VAL A 337 -5.25 -14.86 -10.59
N ILE A 338 -3.94 -14.84 -10.41
CA ILE A 338 -3.13 -13.60 -10.41
C ILE A 338 -3.16 -12.96 -11.81
N ASN A 339 -2.80 -13.72 -12.85
CA ASN A 339 -2.69 -13.22 -14.23
C ASN A 339 -4.00 -12.63 -14.75
N LYS A 340 -5.14 -13.26 -14.46
CA LYS A 340 -6.48 -12.78 -14.89
C LYS A 340 -7.01 -11.60 -14.11
N ASN A 341 -6.27 -11.16 -13.09
CA ASN A 341 -6.61 -10.02 -12.27
C ASN A 341 -5.59 -8.88 -12.39
N ALA A 342 -4.66 -8.94 -13.33
CA ALA A 342 -3.66 -7.91 -13.58
C ALA A 342 -4.24 -6.48 -13.67
N SER A 343 -5.47 -6.34 -14.14
CA SER A 343 -6.19 -5.06 -14.18
C SER A 343 -6.45 -4.41 -12.83
N ARG A 344 -6.25 -5.12 -11.72
CA ARG A 344 -6.38 -4.58 -10.35
C ARG A 344 -5.31 -3.56 -9.99
N ALA A 345 -4.22 -3.49 -10.75
CA ALA A 345 -3.18 -2.48 -10.60
C ALA A 345 -3.53 -1.14 -11.29
N HIS A 346 -4.55 -1.09 -12.16
CA HIS A 346 -4.97 0.15 -12.80
C HIS A 346 -5.60 1.13 -11.78
N ILE A 347 -5.41 2.43 -12.03
CA ILE A 347 -5.99 3.52 -11.22
C ILE A 347 -7.51 3.38 -11.05
N GLN A 348 -8.20 2.90 -12.09
CA GLN A 348 -9.62 2.56 -12.04
C GLN A 348 -9.81 1.10 -12.41
N VAL A 349 -10.09 0.28 -11.40
CA VAL A 349 -10.36 -1.15 -11.57
C VAL A 349 -11.82 -1.32 -11.97
N ASP A 350 -12.07 -2.02 -13.07
CA ASP A 350 -13.42 -2.45 -13.42
C ASP A 350 -13.87 -3.64 -12.52
N PRO A 351 -14.90 -3.46 -11.67
CA PRO A 351 -15.34 -4.49 -10.73
C PRO A 351 -15.95 -5.74 -11.41
N MET A 352 -16.30 -5.65 -12.70
CA MET A 352 -16.89 -6.74 -13.47
C MET A 352 -15.85 -7.60 -14.18
N SER A 353 -14.65 -7.09 -14.43
CA SER A 353 -13.53 -7.84 -15.00
C SER A 353 -12.58 -8.40 -13.96
N SER A 354 -12.46 -7.73 -12.81
CA SER A 354 -11.58 -8.14 -11.72
C SER A 354 -12.36 -8.83 -10.60
N ALA A 355 -11.73 -9.79 -9.92
CA ALA A 355 -12.26 -10.43 -8.73
C ALA A 355 -12.49 -9.41 -7.59
N SER A 356 -13.28 -9.79 -6.59
CA SER A 356 -13.55 -8.90 -5.46
C SER A 356 -12.30 -8.63 -4.61
N SER A 357 -12.36 -7.53 -3.85
CA SER A 357 -11.36 -7.29 -2.79
C SER A 357 -11.44 -8.32 -1.67
N GLY A 358 -12.61 -8.90 -1.40
CA GLY A 358 -12.77 -10.04 -0.48
C GLY A 358 -11.91 -11.23 -0.89
N MET A 359 -12.00 -11.65 -2.16
CA MET A 359 -11.19 -12.74 -2.70
C MET A 359 -9.68 -12.50 -2.55
N PHE A 360 -9.20 -11.30 -2.91
CA PHE A 360 -7.77 -11.01 -2.87
C PHE A 360 -7.21 -10.83 -1.46
N VAL A 361 -8.01 -10.29 -0.52
CA VAL A 361 -7.63 -10.26 0.91
C VAL A 361 -7.53 -11.68 1.45
N ASN A 362 -8.50 -12.53 1.13
CA ASN A 362 -8.51 -13.93 1.57
C ASN A 362 -7.36 -14.73 0.94
N LEU A 363 -7.11 -14.56 -0.36
CA LEU A 363 -5.98 -15.16 -1.05
C LEU A 363 -4.66 -14.72 -0.41
N SER A 364 -4.48 -13.42 -0.14
CA SER A 364 -3.29 -12.90 0.53
C SER A 364 -3.10 -13.51 1.91
N ALA A 365 -4.16 -13.58 2.73
CA ALA A 365 -4.11 -14.19 4.06
C ALA A 365 -3.75 -15.69 4.02
N VAL A 366 -4.22 -16.41 3.01
CA VAL A 366 -3.88 -17.83 2.78
C VAL A 366 -2.44 -17.98 2.28
N MET A 367 -1.99 -17.12 1.36
CA MET A 367 -0.60 -17.13 0.88
C MET A 367 0.39 -16.83 2.01
N LEU A 368 0.06 -15.89 2.91
CA LEU A 368 0.86 -15.61 4.11
C LEU A 368 0.97 -16.85 5.02
N ARG A 369 -0.13 -17.58 5.25
CA ARG A 369 -0.14 -18.85 6.00
C ARG A 369 0.68 -19.96 5.34
N LEU A 370 0.74 -19.99 4.02
CA LEU A 370 1.60 -20.91 3.29
C LEU A 370 3.08 -20.51 3.39
N CYS A 371 3.36 -19.21 3.58
CA CYS A 371 4.70 -18.67 3.76
C CYS A 371 5.20 -18.76 5.21
N GLU A 372 4.34 -18.93 6.21
CA GLU A 372 4.70 -19.05 7.64
C GLU A 372 5.95 -19.90 7.93
N PRO A 373 6.18 -21.07 7.29
CA PRO A 373 7.38 -21.85 7.51
C PRO A 373 8.69 -21.11 7.17
N PHE A 374 8.65 -20.03 6.39
CA PHE A 374 9.79 -19.19 6.00
C PHE A 374 9.91 -17.90 6.83
N LEU A 375 8.88 -17.54 7.63
CA LEU A 375 8.80 -16.28 8.37
C LEU A 375 9.43 -16.39 9.77
N ASP A 376 10.62 -16.98 9.86
CA ASP A 376 11.35 -17.01 11.13
C ASP A 376 11.95 -15.62 11.45
N ALA A 377 12.04 -15.26 12.73
CA ALA A 377 12.41 -13.92 13.19
C ALA A 377 13.77 -13.40 12.68
N ASN A 378 14.67 -14.32 12.28
CA ASN A 378 16.00 -14.00 11.76
C ASN A 378 16.12 -14.24 10.24
N SER A 379 15.01 -14.55 9.56
CA SER A 379 14.95 -14.83 8.13
C SER A 379 15.99 -15.86 7.66
N THR A 380 16.27 -16.88 8.49
CA THR A 380 17.29 -17.90 8.25
C THR A 380 17.01 -18.74 7.00
N LYS A 381 15.75 -18.79 6.57
CA LYS A 381 15.32 -19.55 5.39
C LYS A 381 15.28 -18.75 4.10
N LYS A 382 15.75 -17.49 4.09
CA LYS A 382 15.79 -16.64 2.89
C LYS A 382 16.50 -17.29 1.70
N ASP A 383 17.53 -18.11 1.94
CA ASP A 383 18.31 -18.76 0.88
C ASP A 383 17.55 -19.93 0.21
N LYS A 384 16.38 -20.32 0.73
CA LYS A 384 15.48 -21.28 0.08
C LYS A 384 14.61 -20.63 -1.01
N ILE A 385 14.60 -19.30 -1.11
CA ILE A 385 13.87 -18.55 -2.13
C ILE A 385 14.82 -18.29 -3.30
N ASP A 386 14.56 -18.96 -4.43
CA ASP A 386 15.37 -18.85 -5.63
C ASP A 386 15.08 -17.54 -6.39
N PRO A 387 16.02 -16.58 -6.46
CA PRO A 387 15.84 -15.35 -7.24
C PRO A 387 15.65 -15.60 -8.73
N LYS A 388 16.10 -16.74 -9.25
CA LYS A 388 15.93 -17.09 -10.66
C LYS A 388 14.47 -17.24 -11.05
N TYR A 389 13.56 -17.49 -10.10
CA TYR A 389 12.13 -17.57 -10.39
C TYR A 389 11.57 -16.25 -10.92
N VAL A 390 12.05 -15.10 -10.45
CA VAL A 390 11.61 -13.77 -10.94
C VAL A 390 11.97 -13.60 -12.42
N PHE A 391 13.12 -14.16 -12.82
CA PHE A 391 13.70 -13.95 -14.15
C PHE A 391 13.30 -15.01 -15.18
N TYR A 392 13.12 -16.25 -14.73
CA TYR A 392 12.92 -17.43 -15.58
C TYR A 392 11.65 -18.23 -15.22
N GLY A 393 10.81 -17.71 -14.33
CA GLY A 393 9.53 -18.33 -14.00
C GLY A 393 8.62 -18.42 -15.23
N SER A 394 7.94 -19.55 -15.37
CA SER A 394 7.02 -19.83 -16.48
C SER A 394 5.55 -19.54 -16.16
N ARG A 395 5.22 -19.30 -14.88
CA ARG A 395 3.83 -19.14 -14.42
C ARG A 395 3.38 -17.68 -14.32
N LEU A 396 4.27 -16.82 -13.82
CA LEU A 396 4.07 -15.38 -13.69
C LEU A 396 5.13 -14.69 -14.52
N ASP A 397 4.74 -13.70 -15.32
CA ASP A 397 5.66 -12.90 -16.12
C ASP A 397 5.98 -11.59 -15.39
N PHE A 398 7.22 -11.45 -14.95
CA PHE A 398 7.72 -10.25 -14.30
C PHE A 398 8.50 -9.33 -15.26
N LYS A 399 8.68 -9.71 -16.53
CA LYS A 399 9.59 -9.00 -17.46
C LYS A 399 9.04 -7.67 -17.96
N GLU A 400 7.71 -7.53 -18.00
CA GLU A 400 7.05 -6.28 -18.39
C GLU A 400 6.96 -5.27 -17.24
N LEU A 401 7.36 -5.66 -16.02
CA LEU A 401 7.30 -4.80 -14.85
C LEU A 401 8.48 -3.84 -14.81
N THR A 402 8.24 -2.63 -14.30
CA THR A 402 9.29 -1.64 -14.08
C THR A 402 10.30 -2.20 -13.08
N ALA A 403 11.58 -2.22 -13.46
CA ALA A 403 12.67 -2.69 -12.61
C ALA A 403 13.23 -1.55 -11.74
N LEU A 404 13.82 -1.89 -10.59
CA LEU A 404 14.36 -0.92 -9.62
C LEU A 404 15.36 0.08 -10.22
N HIS A 405 16.18 -0.38 -11.15
CA HIS A 405 17.21 0.46 -11.79
C HIS A 405 17.40 0.17 -13.27
N ALA A 406 17.43 -1.10 -13.67
CA ALA A 406 17.74 -1.49 -15.04
C ALA A 406 16.65 -1.03 -16.02
N SER A 407 17.05 -0.61 -17.22
CA SER A 407 16.10 -0.36 -18.31
C SER A 407 15.51 -1.66 -18.85
N SER A 408 14.35 -1.61 -19.50
CA SER A 408 13.73 -2.79 -20.13
C SER A 408 14.66 -3.46 -21.16
N GLU A 409 15.49 -2.68 -21.84
CA GLU A 409 16.50 -3.18 -22.78
C GLU A 409 17.62 -3.93 -22.04
N GLU A 410 18.15 -3.36 -20.96
CA GLU A 410 19.18 -3.98 -20.12
C GLU A 410 18.70 -5.28 -19.48
N VAL A 411 17.46 -5.29 -18.96
CA VAL A 411 16.80 -6.48 -18.42
C VAL A 411 16.75 -7.56 -19.50
N THR A 412 16.26 -7.22 -20.69
CA THR A 412 16.13 -8.18 -21.81
C THR A 412 17.48 -8.73 -22.25
N GLU A 413 18.50 -7.87 -22.37
CA GLU A 413 19.85 -8.28 -22.74
C GLU A 413 20.48 -9.21 -21.69
N TRP A 414 20.35 -8.85 -20.41
CA TRP A 414 20.88 -9.66 -19.30
C TRP A 414 20.20 -11.02 -19.20
N LEU A 415 18.87 -11.07 -19.35
CA LEU A 415 18.11 -12.32 -19.37
C LEU A 415 18.50 -13.22 -20.55
N ASN A 416 18.67 -12.64 -21.74
CA ASN A 416 19.07 -13.38 -22.94
C ASN A 416 20.47 -14.00 -22.81
N LYS A 417 21.43 -13.27 -22.21
CA LYS A 417 22.78 -13.77 -21.96
C LYS A 417 22.82 -14.93 -20.96
N ASN A 418 21.87 -14.96 -20.02
CA ASN A 418 21.85 -15.90 -18.91
C ASN A 418 20.76 -16.99 -19.03
N LYS A 419 20.16 -17.16 -20.22
CA LYS A 419 19.10 -18.17 -20.46
C LYS A 419 19.58 -19.58 -20.10
N PRO A 420 18.88 -20.30 -19.20
CA PRO A 420 19.08 -21.73 -19.04
C PRO A 420 18.59 -22.47 -20.30
N ASN A 421 19.32 -23.53 -20.69
CA ASN A 421 19.20 -24.23 -21.98
C ASN A 421 17.90 -25.04 -22.21
N ASN A 422 16.84 -24.82 -21.44
CA ASN A 422 15.58 -25.55 -21.58
C ASN A 422 14.41 -24.70 -21.08
N GLU A 423 13.59 -24.19 -22.00
CA GLU A 423 12.11 -24.14 -21.96
C GLU A 423 11.58 -23.09 -22.96
N GLU A 424 10.72 -23.54 -23.87
CA GLU A 424 9.98 -22.68 -24.80
C GLU A 424 8.90 -21.89 -24.04
N ASN A 425 9.10 -20.58 -23.89
CA ASN A 425 8.10 -19.68 -23.30
C ASN A 425 7.02 -19.33 -24.33
N ARG A 426 5.77 -19.73 -24.06
CA ARG A 426 4.58 -19.14 -24.69
C ARG A 426 4.20 -17.85 -23.94
N LEU A 427 4.06 -16.76 -24.69
CA LEU A 427 3.67 -15.43 -24.21
C LEU A 427 2.32 -15.46 -23.48
N LEU A 428 2.30 -15.03 -22.22
CA LEU A 428 1.11 -14.56 -21.52
C LEU A 428 1.52 -13.37 -20.65
N GLN A 429 0.86 -12.23 -20.86
CA GLN A 429 1.08 -11.00 -20.10
C GLN A 429 0.47 -11.13 -18.70
N SER A 430 1.24 -10.79 -17.67
CA SER A 430 0.75 -10.62 -16.31
C SER A 430 1.26 -9.30 -15.74
N GLN A 431 0.35 -8.46 -15.24
CA GLN A 431 0.68 -7.29 -14.43
C GLN A 431 0.10 -7.46 -13.02
N GLU A 432 0.57 -6.59 -12.12
CA GLU A 432 0.48 -6.64 -10.66
C GLU A 432 -0.94 -6.82 -10.09
N THR A 433 -1.07 -7.35 -8.85
CA THR A 433 -2.40 -7.71 -8.32
C THR A 433 -2.61 -7.55 -6.80
N THR A 434 -1.82 -6.72 -6.09
CA THR A 434 -1.80 -6.81 -4.62
C THR A 434 -2.12 -5.52 -3.84
N SER A 435 -2.37 -4.37 -4.47
CA SER A 435 -2.59 -3.09 -3.72
C SER A 435 -4.07 -2.65 -3.55
N SER A 436 -5.03 -3.25 -4.24
CA SER A 436 -6.40 -2.72 -4.35
C SER A 436 -7.16 -2.58 -3.02
N GLY A 437 -6.88 -3.45 -2.02
CA GLY A 437 -7.62 -3.46 -0.75
C GLY A 437 -7.32 -2.23 0.13
N GLN A 438 -6.06 -1.80 0.15
CA GLN A 438 -5.64 -0.60 0.87
C GLN A 438 -6.07 0.68 0.14
N GLN A 439 -5.97 0.69 -1.20
CA GLN A 439 -6.44 1.80 -2.02
C GLN A 439 -7.94 2.03 -1.85
N ASN A 440 -8.76 0.97 -1.89
CA ASN A 440 -10.21 1.08 -1.66
C ASN A 440 -10.54 1.66 -0.28
N PHE A 441 -9.85 1.25 0.78
CA PHE A 441 -10.06 1.81 2.12
C PHE A 441 -9.68 3.29 2.18
N LYS A 442 -8.58 3.70 1.53
CA LYS A 442 -8.17 5.12 1.45
C LYS A 442 -9.21 5.96 0.71
N HIS A 443 -9.71 5.49 -0.43
CA HIS A 443 -10.79 6.16 -1.18
C HIS A 443 -12.06 6.27 -0.36
N LEU A 444 -12.46 5.19 0.33
CA LEU A 444 -13.63 5.17 1.18
C LEU A 444 -13.59 6.23 2.29
N VAL A 445 -12.45 6.37 2.98
CA VAL A 445 -12.28 7.41 4.00
C VAL A 445 -12.36 8.82 3.39
N GLN A 446 -11.80 9.03 2.21
CA GLN A 446 -11.90 10.31 1.49
C GLN A 446 -13.32 10.62 1.03
N ASP A 447 -14.09 9.60 0.62
CA ASP A 447 -15.48 9.75 0.18
C ASP A 447 -16.41 10.05 1.35
N ILE A 448 -16.17 9.43 2.52
CA ILE A 448 -16.85 9.78 3.77
C ILE A 448 -16.58 11.25 4.11
N GLN A 449 -15.32 11.68 4.12
CA GLN A 449 -14.97 13.07 4.44
C GLN A 449 -15.63 14.06 3.47
N ARG A 450 -15.57 13.79 2.15
CA ARG A 450 -16.23 14.62 1.12
C ARG A 450 -17.74 14.70 1.32
N SER A 451 -18.36 13.59 1.72
CA SER A 451 -19.80 13.51 2.00
C SER A 451 -20.17 14.27 3.27
N GLU A 452 -19.35 14.19 4.32
CA GLU A 452 -19.50 14.94 5.57
C GLU A 452 -19.38 16.46 5.33
N ASP A 453 -18.40 16.90 4.56
CA ASP A 453 -18.22 18.31 4.20
C ASP A 453 -19.41 18.84 3.38
N SER A 454 -19.91 18.02 2.44
CA SER A 454 -21.10 18.33 1.65
C SER A 454 -22.36 18.40 2.52
N LEU A 455 -22.50 17.48 3.49
CA LEU A 455 -23.60 17.46 4.45
C LEU A 455 -23.58 18.69 5.35
N ALA A 456 -22.40 19.09 5.84
CA ALA A 456 -22.23 20.31 6.64
C ALA A 456 -22.69 21.54 5.84
N THR A 457 -22.25 21.63 4.57
CA THR A 457 -22.67 22.72 3.66
C THR A 457 -24.19 22.73 3.47
N LEU A 458 -24.82 21.59 3.19
CA LEU A 458 -26.27 21.52 2.99
C LEU A 458 -27.08 21.82 4.26
N LYS A 459 -26.58 21.41 5.44
CA LYS A 459 -27.20 21.76 6.73
C LYS A 459 -27.17 23.27 6.98
N THR A 460 -26.05 23.93 6.69
CA THR A 460 -25.98 25.41 6.78
C THR A 460 -26.93 26.09 5.78
N MET A 461 -27.08 25.54 4.56
CA MET A 461 -28.07 26.05 3.59
C MET A 461 -29.51 25.84 4.06
N GLN A 462 -29.81 24.72 4.73
CA GLN A 462 -31.13 24.43 5.27
C GLN A 462 -31.51 25.39 6.42
N GLU A 463 -30.54 25.75 7.27
CA GLU A 463 -30.72 26.73 8.34
C GLU A 463 -30.99 28.13 7.79
N GLN A 464 -30.36 28.50 6.67
CA GLN A 464 -30.55 29.79 6.01
C GLN A 464 -31.83 29.84 5.16
N THR A 465 -32.23 28.74 4.52
CA THR A 465 -33.44 28.65 3.68
C THR A 465 -34.05 27.24 3.72
N PRO A 466 -35.13 27.03 4.49
CA PRO A 466 -35.78 25.73 4.58
C PRO A 466 -36.45 25.35 3.24
N SER A 467 -35.93 24.33 2.57
CA SER A 467 -36.45 23.82 1.30
C SER A 467 -36.65 22.30 1.36
N PRO A 468 -37.81 21.77 0.90
CA PRO A 468 -38.06 20.32 0.85
C PRO A 468 -37.01 19.55 0.04
N ARG A 469 -36.45 20.19 -1.00
CA ARG A 469 -35.41 19.60 -1.86
C ARG A 469 -34.09 19.42 -1.10
N VAL A 470 -33.69 20.42 -0.30
CA VAL A 470 -32.48 20.36 0.54
C VAL A 470 -32.64 19.29 1.61
N THR A 471 -33.83 19.17 2.23
CA THR A 471 -34.11 18.11 3.21
C THR A 471 -34.01 16.70 2.60
N GLN A 472 -34.48 16.50 1.37
CA GLN A 472 -34.33 15.22 0.66
C GLN A 472 -32.87 14.92 0.30
N GLU A 473 -32.11 15.92 -0.14
CA GLU A 473 -30.67 15.78 -0.43
C GLU A 473 -29.86 15.48 0.84
N ILE A 474 -30.18 16.11 1.98
CA ILE A 474 -29.61 15.80 3.30
C ILE A 474 -29.87 14.34 3.66
N ALA A 475 -31.13 13.89 3.60
CA ALA A 475 -31.48 12.51 3.95
C ALA A 475 -30.78 11.48 3.03
N ARG A 476 -30.57 11.84 1.76
CA ARG A 476 -29.83 11.00 0.81
C ARG A 476 -28.35 10.89 1.21
N ILE A 477 -27.69 12.01 1.52
CA ILE A 477 -26.27 12.03 1.90
C ILE A 477 -26.05 11.37 3.26
N GLU A 478 -26.97 11.55 4.22
CA GLU A 478 -26.89 10.84 5.52
C GLU A 478 -26.94 9.31 5.33
N LYS A 479 -27.82 8.82 4.44
CA LYS A 479 -27.87 7.41 4.08
C LYS A 479 -26.60 6.92 3.36
N GLU A 480 -26.03 7.76 2.51
CA GLU A 480 -24.76 7.46 1.82
C GLU A 480 -23.60 7.36 2.82
N ILE A 481 -23.47 8.31 3.74
CA ILE A 481 -22.48 8.28 4.83
C ILE A 481 -22.65 7.04 5.70
N GLU A 482 -23.89 6.67 6.05
CA GLU A 482 -24.14 5.46 6.84
C GLU A 482 -23.65 4.20 6.09
N THR A 483 -23.96 4.10 4.79
CA THR A 483 -23.52 2.98 3.95
C THR A 483 -21.99 2.92 3.91
N LEU A 484 -21.33 4.02 3.55
CA LEU A 484 -19.85 4.09 3.50
C LEU A 484 -19.21 3.80 4.87
N THR A 485 -19.86 4.21 5.96
CA THR A 485 -19.40 3.92 7.33
C THR A 485 -19.49 2.42 7.65
N GLN A 486 -20.58 1.75 7.26
CA GLN A 486 -20.69 0.30 7.41
C GLN A 486 -19.60 -0.42 6.62
N GLU A 487 -19.34 -0.01 5.37
CA GLU A 487 -18.25 -0.55 4.56
C GLU A 487 -16.89 -0.37 5.25
N LYS A 488 -16.63 0.83 5.79
CA LYS A 488 -15.38 1.14 6.50
C LYS A 488 -15.19 0.22 7.70
N LEU A 489 -16.26 -0.01 8.46
CA LEU A 489 -16.23 -0.89 9.63
C LEU A 489 -16.02 -2.37 9.23
N CYS A 490 -16.52 -2.81 8.08
CA CYS A 490 -16.19 -4.14 7.54
C CYS A 490 -14.70 -4.29 7.19
N TYR A 491 -14.10 -3.29 6.54
CA TYR A 491 -12.64 -3.25 6.30
C TYR A 491 -11.86 -3.25 7.62
N GLU A 492 -12.33 -2.48 8.61
CA GLU A 492 -11.72 -2.42 9.92
C GLU A 492 -11.79 -3.78 10.65
N ALA A 493 -12.91 -4.49 10.53
CA ALA A 493 -13.15 -5.78 11.15
C ALA A 493 -12.27 -6.89 10.58
N GLN A 494 -12.20 -7.00 9.26
CA GLN A 494 -11.50 -8.11 8.58
C GLN A 494 -9.99 -7.86 8.47
N ILE A 495 -9.55 -6.61 8.30
CA ILE A 495 -8.14 -6.28 8.02
C ILE A 495 -7.50 -5.55 9.20
N LEU A 496 -8.00 -4.37 9.57
CA LEU A 496 -7.28 -3.45 10.48
C LEU A 496 -7.15 -3.99 11.92
N ARG A 497 -8.20 -4.64 12.42
CA ARG A 497 -8.24 -5.20 13.78
C ARG A 497 -7.68 -6.63 13.86
N ASP A 498 -7.30 -7.20 12.72
CA ASP A 498 -6.55 -8.45 12.70
C ASP A 498 -5.04 -8.21 12.82
N GLY A 499 -4.61 -7.95 14.06
CA GLY A 499 -3.19 -7.83 14.37
C GLY A 499 -2.36 -9.08 14.01
N GLY A 500 -2.97 -10.28 13.94
CA GLY A 500 -2.25 -11.49 13.54
C GLY A 500 -1.91 -11.47 12.05
N LEU A 501 -2.90 -11.19 11.21
CA LEU A 501 -2.73 -11.05 9.77
C LEU A 501 -1.72 -9.95 9.41
N LEU A 502 -1.83 -8.79 10.06
CA LEU A 502 -0.91 -7.67 9.81
C LEU A 502 0.53 -8.00 10.20
N GLN A 503 0.74 -8.68 11.32
CA GLN A 503 2.07 -9.13 11.76
C GLN A 503 2.67 -10.18 10.82
N GLN A 504 1.86 -11.08 10.27
CA GLN A 504 2.30 -12.03 9.24
C GLN A 504 2.72 -11.30 7.97
N ALA A 505 1.95 -10.30 7.52
CA ALA A 505 2.30 -9.48 6.36
C ALA A 505 3.61 -8.72 6.59
N LEU A 506 3.77 -8.07 7.75
CA LEU A 506 5.00 -7.35 8.11
C LEU A 506 6.21 -8.29 8.18
N SER A 507 6.05 -9.50 8.72
CA SER A 507 7.11 -10.52 8.75
C SER A 507 7.49 -11.01 7.35
N PHE A 508 6.52 -11.16 6.45
CA PHE A 508 6.76 -11.49 5.05
C PHE A 508 7.56 -10.41 4.33
N TYR A 509 7.17 -9.13 4.48
CA TYR A 509 7.89 -8.04 3.85
C TYR A 509 9.24 -7.75 4.50
N GLN A 510 9.42 -8.07 5.78
CA GLN A 510 10.73 -8.09 6.42
C GLN A 510 11.64 -9.13 5.74
N LEU A 511 11.13 -10.34 5.52
CA LEU A 511 11.85 -11.38 4.76
C LEU A 511 12.19 -10.91 3.35
N MET A 512 11.25 -10.25 2.65
CA MET A 512 11.47 -9.68 1.31
C MET A 512 12.62 -8.67 1.30
N VAL A 513 12.61 -7.71 2.23
CA VAL A 513 13.68 -6.70 2.38
C VAL A 513 15.03 -7.34 2.67
N VAL A 514 15.08 -8.30 3.61
CA VAL A 514 16.32 -9.02 3.96
C VAL A 514 16.81 -9.86 2.79
N TRP A 515 15.89 -10.44 2.00
CA TRP A 515 16.20 -11.21 0.81
C TRP A 515 16.75 -10.33 -0.32
N LEU A 516 16.12 -9.18 -0.61
CA LEU A 516 16.61 -8.20 -1.58
C LEU A 516 18.02 -7.71 -1.21
N VAL A 517 18.22 -7.29 0.04
CA VAL A 517 19.52 -6.80 0.52
C VAL A 517 20.59 -7.88 0.51
N SER A 518 20.22 -9.16 0.66
CA SER A 518 21.19 -10.26 0.54
C SER A 518 21.82 -10.36 -0.86
N ARG A 519 21.13 -9.89 -1.91
CA ARG A 519 21.66 -9.88 -3.29
C ARG A 519 22.81 -8.88 -3.50
N ILE A 520 22.94 -7.92 -2.58
CA ILE A 520 23.97 -6.88 -2.63
C ILE A 520 25.00 -6.99 -1.49
N GLY A 521 25.02 -8.12 -0.77
CA GLY A 521 26.03 -8.39 0.28
C GLY A 521 25.60 -8.11 1.72
N GLY A 522 24.32 -7.83 1.97
CA GLY A 522 23.76 -7.60 3.30
C GLY A 522 23.64 -6.11 3.68
N PHE A 523 23.13 -5.84 4.90
CA PHE A 523 22.99 -4.48 5.43
C PHE A 523 24.36 -3.87 5.74
N LYS A 524 25.03 -3.33 4.71
CA LYS A 524 26.36 -2.73 4.79
C LYS A 524 26.40 -1.44 3.99
N MET A 525 27.06 -0.43 4.56
CA MET A 525 27.33 0.87 3.93
C MET A 525 28.85 1.11 3.88
N PRO A 526 29.39 1.77 2.83
CA PRO A 526 28.70 2.23 1.63
C PRO A 526 28.24 1.07 0.74
N LEU A 527 27.25 1.32 -0.13
CA LEU A 527 26.75 0.35 -1.10
C LEU A 527 27.86 -0.05 -2.09
N PRO A 528 27.88 -1.31 -2.57
CA PRO A 528 28.85 -1.72 -3.59
C PRO A 528 28.65 -0.94 -4.89
N GLN A 529 29.71 -0.74 -5.67
CA GLN A 529 29.61 -0.19 -7.02
C GLN A 529 30.41 -1.07 -8.01
N PRO A 530 29.84 -1.42 -9.19
CA PRO A 530 28.50 -1.07 -9.68
C PRO A 530 27.37 -1.85 -8.98
N CYS A 531 26.12 -1.38 -9.14
CA CYS A 531 24.92 -2.09 -8.67
C CYS A 531 24.84 -3.49 -9.32
N PRO A 532 24.69 -4.58 -8.54
CA PRO A 532 24.53 -5.92 -9.10
C PRO A 532 23.28 -6.01 -10.00
N MET A 533 23.44 -6.51 -11.22
CA MET A 533 22.34 -6.60 -12.18
C MET A 533 21.17 -7.47 -11.68
N GLU A 534 21.46 -8.50 -10.87
CA GLU A 534 20.43 -9.31 -10.23
C GLU A 534 19.51 -8.47 -9.30
N PHE A 535 20.03 -7.42 -8.64
CA PHE A 535 19.21 -6.48 -7.86
C PHE A 535 18.56 -5.43 -8.76
N ALA A 536 19.32 -4.86 -9.70
CA ALA A 536 18.84 -3.80 -10.60
C ALA A 536 17.62 -4.21 -11.45
N CYS A 537 17.54 -5.50 -11.81
CA CYS A 537 16.43 -6.08 -12.58
C CYS A 537 15.23 -6.53 -11.73
N MET A 538 15.28 -6.43 -10.39
CA MET A 538 14.13 -6.78 -9.56
C MET A 538 12.98 -5.79 -9.78
N PRO A 539 11.70 -6.23 -9.73
CA PRO A 539 10.57 -5.34 -9.89
C PRO A 539 10.47 -4.27 -8.79
N GLU A 540 10.04 -3.05 -9.16
CA GLU A 540 9.84 -1.93 -8.22
C GLU A 540 8.77 -2.23 -7.16
N HIS A 541 7.71 -2.95 -7.53
CA HIS A 541 6.58 -3.23 -6.63
C HIS A 541 7.00 -4.02 -5.38
N PHE A 542 8.07 -4.83 -5.44
CA PHE A 542 8.60 -5.52 -4.26
C PHE A 542 9.02 -4.56 -3.15
N VAL A 543 9.42 -3.35 -3.50
CA VAL A 543 9.78 -2.30 -2.55
C VAL A 543 8.59 -1.38 -2.28
N GLU A 544 7.81 -1.06 -3.32
CA GLU A 544 6.62 -0.22 -3.19
C GLU A 544 5.62 -0.79 -2.18
N ASP A 545 5.27 -2.08 -2.31
CA ASP A 545 4.32 -2.75 -1.43
C ASP A 545 4.79 -2.76 0.03
N VAL A 546 6.10 -2.88 0.25
CA VAL A 546 6.70 -2.79 1.60
C VAL A 546 6.45 -1.39 2.17
N MET A 547 6.77 -0.34 1.41
CA MET A 547 6.63 1.03 1.88
C MET A 547 5.16 1.37 2.14
N GLU A 548 4.24 0.94 1.27
CA GLU A 548 2.80 1.14 1.45
C GLU A 548 2.28 0.43 2.69
N LEU A 549 2.68 -0.84 2.91
CA LEU A 549 2.30 -1.56 4.12
C LEU A 549 2.83 -0.87 5.38
N LEU A 550 4.06 -0.36 5.38
CA LEU A 550 4.64 0.33 6.54
C LEU A 550 3.90 1.65 6.82
N ILE A 551 3.57 2.44 5.80
CA ILE A 551 2.77 3.67 5.95
C ILE A 551 1.39 3.31 6.51
N PHE A 552 0.75 2.28 5.96
CA PHE A 552 -0.56 1.80 6.41
C PHE A 552 -0.53 1.30 7.85
N ALA A 553 0.42 0.43 8.21
CA ALA A 553 0.59 -0.11 9.55
C ALA A 553 0.90 0.98 10.57
N SER A 554 1.66 2.01 10.20
CA SER A 554 1.99 3.13 11.11
C SER A 554 0.76 3.95 11.52
N ARG A 555 -0.33 3.89 10.74
CA ARG A 555 -1.60 4.56 11.07
C ARG A 555 -2.48 3.74 12.01
N ILE A 556 -2.15 2.47 12.24
CA ILE A 556 -2.92 1.56 13.10
C ILE A 556 -2.25 1.49 14.48
N PRO A 557 -2.98 1.78 15.58
CA PRO A 557 -2.42 1.73 16.92
C PRO A 557 -1.82 0.35 17.23
N ARG A 558 -0.57 0.33 17.72
CA ARG A 558 0.15 -0.88 18.15
C ARG A 558 0.40 -1.93 17.05
N ALA A 559 0.14 -1.61 15.79
CA ALA A 559 0.37 -2.54 14.68
C ALA A 559 1.85 -2.91 14.50
N LEU A 560 2.77 -2.01 14.86
CA LEU A 560 4.22 -2.22 14.78
C LEU A 560 4.82 -2.84 16.04
N ASP A 561 4.03 -3.12 17.07
CA ASP A 561 4.52 -3.75 18.31
C ASP A 561 5.14 -5.12 17.99
N GLY A 562 6.37 -5.37 18.42
CA GLY A 562 7.07 -6.64 18.19
C GLY A 562 7.71 -6.82 16.80
N VAL A 563 7.55 -5.85 15.89
CA VAL A 563 8.17 -5.86 14.56
C VAL A 563 9.63 -5.41 14.66
N LYS A 564 10.52 -6.09 13.93
CA LYS A 564 11.95 -5.74 13.88
C LYS A 564 12.19 -4.58 12.90
N LEU A 565 11.87 -3.38 13.35
CA LEU A 565 11.94 -2.16 12.54
C LEU A 565 13.36 -1.80 12.07
N ASP A 566 14.41 -2.29 12.75
CA ASP A 566 15.80 -2.08 12.34
C ASP A 566 16.08 -2.56 10.91
N ASP A 567 15.52 -3.69 10.47
CA ASP A 567 15.78 -4.20 9.12
C ASP A 567 15.18 -3.27 8.05
N PHE A 568 14.00 -2.68 8.31
CA PHE A 568 13.38 -1.69 7.44
C PHE A 568 14.10 -0.34 7.48
N MET A 569 14.53 0.11 8.67
CA MET A 569 15.32 1.33 8.84
C MET A 569 16.64 1.25 8.06
N ASN A 570 17.34 0.12 8.18
CA ASN A 570 18.57 -0.13 7.41
C ASN A 570 18.30 -0.08 5.91
N PHE A 571 17.24 -0.74 5.43
CA PHE A 571 16.86 -0.73 4.01
C PHE A 571 16.57 0.69 3.50
N ILE A 572 15.75 1.46 4.22
CA ILE A 572 15.39 2.83 3.84
C ILE A 572 16.65 3.70 3.74
N ILE A 573 17.50 3.69 4.77
CA ILE A 573 18.73 4.51 4.78
C ILE A 573 19.65 4.12 3.63
N MET A 574 19.80 2.82 3.33
CA MET A 574 20.66 2.37 2.24
C MET A 574 20.23 2.91 0.88
N PHE A 575 18.93 2.92 0.59
CA PHE A 575 18.44 3.18 -0.78
C PHE A 575 17.81 4.55 -1.03
N MET A 576 17.36 5.27 0.00
CA MET A 576 16.66 6.55 -0.17
C MET A 576 17.46 7.62 -0.92
N ALA A 577 18.80 7.60 -0.83
CA ALA A 577 19.70 8.56 -1.48
C ALA A 577 20.60 7.92 -2.56
N SER A 578 20.15 6.79 -3.11
CA SER A 578 20.94 5.93 -4.01
C SER A 578 20.23 5.77 -5.36
N PRO A 579 20.24 6.80 -6.23
CA PRO A 579 19.64 6.71 -7.57
C PRO A 579 20.24 5.59 -8.44
N GLU A 580 21.50 5.21 -8.17
CA GLU A 580 22.23 4.08 -8.79
C GLU A 580 21.69 2.69 -8.41
N TYR A 581 20.73 2.63 -7.48
CA TYR A 581 20.12 1.38 -7.00
C TYR A 581 18.60 1.40 -7.14
N ILE A 582 17.97 2.54 -6.84
CA ILE A 582 16.54 2.77 -7.05
C ILE A 582 16.39 4.07 -7.84
N ARG A 583 16.12 3.94 -9.13
CA ARG A 583 16.04 5.06 -10.06
C ARG A 583 14.81 5.92 -9.78
N ASN A 584 13.68 5.30 -9.46
CA ASN A 584 12.41 5.98 -9.23
C ASN A 584 12.47 6.94 -8.02
N PRO A 585 12.38 8.27 -8.22
CA PRO A 585 12.45 9.25 -7.13
C PRO A 585 11.22 9.23 -6.23
N TYR A 586 10.04 8.86 -6.75
CA TYR A 586 8.82 8.77 -5.97
C TYR A 586 8.85 7.59 -4.98
N LEU A 587 9.46 6.48 -5.37
CA LEU A 587 9.68 5.35 -4.47
C LEU A 587 10.66 5.72 -3.36
N ARG A 588 11.75 6.43 -3.68
CA ARG A 588 12.69 6.99 -2.69
C ARG A 588 12.01 8.00 -1.75
N ALA A 589 11.13 8.85 -2.27
CA ALA A 589 10.31 9.76 -1.49
C ALA A 589 9.34 9.03 -0.52
N LYS A 590 8.72 7.93 -0.97
CA LYS A 590 7.85 7.09 -0.15
C LYS A 590 8.59 6.50 1.06
N MET A 591 9.90 6.24 0.94
CA MET A 591 10.74 5.85 2.08
C MET A 591 10.84 6.96 3.14
N VAL A 592 10.89 8.23 2.74
CA VAL A 592 10.87 9.37 3.67
C VAL A 592 9.50 9.46 4.36
N GLU A 593 8.40 9.23 3.63
CA GLU A 593 7.05 9.19 4.21
C GLU A 593 6.94 8.13 5.31
N VAL A 594 7.54 6.95 5.13
CA VAL A 594 7.62 5.92 6.18
C VAL A 594 8.33 6.46 7.43
N LEU A 595 9.49 7.12 7.26
CA LEU A 595 10.23 7.68 8.40
C LEU A 595 9.44 8.79 9.11
N ASN A 596 8.72 9.64 8.39
CA ASN A 596 7.82 10.64 8.98
C ASN A 596 6.69 10.02 9.80
N CYS A 597 6.20 8.84 9.40
CA CYS A 597 5.22 8.09 10.18
C CYS A 597 5.81 7.53 11.48
N TRP A 598 7.11 7.25 11.53
CA TRP A 598 7.80 6.72 12.71
C TRP A 598 8.38 7.81 13.62
N MET A 599 8.50 9.03 13.12
CA MET A 599 9.01 10.17 13.85
C MET A 599 8.22 10.40 15.15
N PRO A 600 8.89 10.57 16.31
CA PRO A 600 8.21 10.78 17.58
C PRO A 600 7.41 12.07 17.62
N ARG A 601 6.07 11.97 17.54
CA ARG A 601 5.18 13.13 17.74
C ARG A 601 4.99 13.41 19.24
N ARG A 602 4.83 14.69 19.59
CA ARG A 602 4.69 15.20 20.99
C ARG A 602 3.53 14.58 21.80
N SER A 603 2.62 13.84 21.16
CA SER A 603 1.61 13.00 21.81
C SER A 603 1.61 11.59 21.23
N GLY A 604 2.14 10.61 21.97
CA GLY A 604 1.83 9.20 21.77
C GLY A 604 2.83 8.31 20.99
N SER A 605 4.06 8.76 20.72
CA SER A 605 5.04 7.88 20.05
C SER A 605 5.46 6.70 20.93
N SER A 606 5.62 5.52 20.31
CA SER A 606 6.20 4.34 20.96
C SER A 606 7.68 4.59 21.27
N SER A 607 8.16 4.09 22.42
CA SER A 607 9.58 4.14 22.78
C SER A 607 10.46 3.48 21.71
N ALA A 608 9.94 2.50 20.97
CA ALA A 608 10.71 1.74 19.98
C ALA A 608 11.13 2.59 18.76
N THR A 609 10.22 3.39 18.19
CA THR A 609 10.56 4.21 17.02
C THR A 609 11.52 5.34 17.35
N SER A 610 11.41 5.90 18.56
CA SER A 610 12.33 6.94 19.05
C SER A 610 13.80 6.45 19.06
N THR A 611 14.02 5.20 19.48
CA THR A 611 15.38 4.60 19.49
C THR A 611 15.98 4.41 18.10
N LEU A 612 15.16 4.27 17.04
CA LEU A 612 15.63 4.18 15.65
C LEU A 612 16.27 5.48 15.17
N PHE A 613 15.81 6.63 15.67
CA PHE A 613 16.41 7.92 15.32
C PHE A 613 17.59 8.24 16.24
N GLU A 614 17.46 8.01 17.54
CA GLU A 614 18.47 8.48 18.51
C GLU A 614 19.70 7.56 18.66
N GLY A 615 19.54 6.24 18.46
CA GLY A 615 20.58 5.25 18.78
C GLY A 615 20.99 4.30 17.66
N HIS A 616 20.23 4.21 16.57
CA HIS A 616 20.53 3.29 15.47
C HIS A 616 21.78 3.73 14.67
N GLN A 617 22.71 2.79 14.46
CA GLN A 617 24.04 3.10 13.91
C GLN A 617 23.99 3.76 12.52
N LEU A 618 23.24 3.19 11.56
CA LEU A 618 23.15 3.79 10.22
C LEU A 618 22.37 5.10 10.24
N SER A 619 21.44 5.26 11.19
CA SER A 619 20.65 6.48 11.31
C SER A 619 21.56 7.64 11.66
N VAL A 620 22.32 7.49 12.75
CA VAL A 620 23.29 8.49 13.23
C VAL A 620 24.35 8.84 12.18
N GLN A 621 24.79 7.86 11.37
CA GLN A 621 25.89 8.07 10.43
C GLN A 621 25.44 8.63 9.07
N TYR A 622 24.29 8.19 8.54
CA TYR A 622 23.94 8.42 7.14
C TYR A 622 22.61 9.15 6.93
N LEU A 623 21.69 9.18 7.92
CA LEU A 623 20.33 9.68 7.68
C LEU A 623 20.30 11.15 7.22
N VAL A 624 20.98 12.04 7.94
CA VAL A 624 21.05 13.46 7.58
C VAL A 624 21.70 13.65 6.20
N LYS A 625 22.84 12.99 5.95
CA LYS A 625 23.54 13.07 4.65
C LYS A 625 22.64 12.61 3.50
N ASN A 626 21.91 11.51 3.70
CA ASN A 626 21.06 10.92 2.68
C ASN A 626 19.81 11.78 2.42
N LEU A 627 19.22 12.39 3.46
CA LEU A 627 18.11 13.33 3.30
C LEU A 627 18.52 14.58 2.51
N LEU A 628 19.68 15.18 2.85
CA LEU A 628 20.21 16.34 2.13
C LEU A 628 20.51 16.01 0.67
N LYS A 629 21.09 14.83 0.40
CA LYS A 629 21.34 14.37 -0.97
C LYS A 629 20.05 14.13 -1.74
N LEU A 630 19.06 13.46 -1.13
CA LEU A 630 17.77 13.22 -1.76
C LEU A 630 17.03 14.54 -2.08
N TYR A 631 17.10 15.54 -1.19
CA TYR A 631 16.53 16.87 -1.40
C TYR A 631 17.07 17.53 -2.70
N VAL A 632 18.35 17.34 -2.98
CA VAL A 632 19.03 17.78 -4.21
C VAL A 632 18.59 16.94 -5.41
N ASP A 633 18.63 15.60 -5.28
CA ASP A 633 18.30 14.66 -6.38
C ASP A 633 16.88 14.87 -6.94
N ILE A 634 15.92 15.28 -6.11
CA ILE A 634 14.52 15.50 -6.52
C ILE A 634 14.37 16.71 -7.45
N GLU A 635 15.37 17.59 -7.58
CA GLU A 635 15.29 18.67 -8.57
C GLU A 635 15.21 18.13 -10.00
N PHE A 636 15.72 16.92 -10.29
CA PHE A 636 15.93 16.40 -11.64
C PHE A 636 15.10 15.13 -11.95
N THR A 637 13.84 15.03 -11.51
CA THR A 637 13.00 13.84 -11.72
C THR A 637 12.53 13.60 -13.17
N GLY A 638 12.61 14.60 -14.05
CA GLY A 638 12.33 14.49 -15.48
C GLY A 638 10.86 14.30 -15.88
N SER A 639 9.90 14.43 -14.96
CA SER A 639 8.46 14.21 -15.22
C SER A 639 7.71 15.50 -15.59
N HIS A 640 6.58 15.39 -16.31
CA HIS A 640 5.77 16.56 -16.68
C HIS A 640 5.10 17.27 -15.47
N THR A 641 4.96 16.58 -14.32
CA THR A 641 4.41 17.12 -13.06
C THR A 641 5.48 17.49 -12.02
N GLN A 642 6.76 17.27 -12.36
CA GLN A 642 7.95 17.43 -11.50
C GLN A 642 7.97 18.74 -10.72
N PHE A 643 7.52 19.84 -11.33
CA PHE A 643 7.59 21.16 -10.73
C PHE A 643 6.81 21.28 -9.42
N TYR A 644 5.62 20.69 -9.33
CA TYR A 644 4.78 20.77 -8.13
C TYR A 644 5.05 19.61 -7.16
N ASP A 645 5.34 18.43 -7.69
CA ASP A 645 5.60 17.24 -6.87
C ASP A 645 6.85 17.43 -5.99
N LYS A 646 7.88 18.14 -6.48
CA LYS A 646 9.13 18.33 -5.75
C LYS A 646 8.94 19.02 -4.40
N PHE A 647 8.05 20.02 -4.32
CA PHE A 647 7.82 20.76 -3.08
C PHE A 647 7.20 19.89 -2.00
N ASN A 648 6.24 19.02 -2.37
CA ASN A 648 5.63 18.07 -1.43
C ASN A 648 6.65 17.04 -0.90
N ILE A 649 7.58 16.59 -1.74
CA ILE A 649 8.61 15.65 -1.30
C ILE A 649 9.63 16.37 -0.41
N ARG A 650 10.08 17.57 -0.80
CA ARG A 650 11.00 18.41 -0.02
C ARG A 650 10.43 18.79 1.33
N HIS A 651 9.13 19.06 1.40
CA HIS A 651 8.39 19.24 2.64
C HIS A 651 8.52 18.04 3.58
N ASN A 652 8.28 16.83 3.09
CA ASN A 652 8.44 15.62 3.90
C ASN A 652 9.87 15.46 4.41
N ILE A 653 10.87 15.79 3.58
CA ILE A 653 12.29 15.79 3.98
C ILE A 653 12.54 16.88 5.04
N ALA A 654 11.94 18.07 4.87
CA ALA A 654 12.09 19.21 5.75
C ALA A 654 11.57 18.94 7.17
N GLU A 655 10.37 18.37 7.30
CA GLU A 655 9.79 17.98 8.59
C GLU A 655 10.72 17.01 9.35
N LEU A 656 11.29 16.03 8.64
CA LEU A 656 12.22 15.08 9.25
C LEU A 656 13.53 15.75 9.66
N LEU A 657 14.11 16.58 8.79
CA LEU A 657 15.32 17.33 9.08
C LEU A 657 15.15 18.28 10.27
N GLU A 658 14.00 18.97 10.39
CA GLU A 658 13.69 19.83 11.53
C GLU A 658 13.71 19.04 12.84
N TYR A 659 13.10 17.85 12.87
CA TYR A 659 13.17 16.97 14.03
C TYR A 659 14.61 16.52 14.33
N LEU A 660 15.35 16.07 13.32
CA LEU A 660 16.74 15.61 13.49
C LEU A 660 17.65 16.73 13.98
N TRP A 661 17.39 17.98 13.61
CA TRP A 661 18.15 19.14 14.11
C TRP A 661 18.01 19.34 15.63
N GLN A 662 16.88 18.93 16.22
CA GLN A 662 16.66 18.96 17.67
C GLN A 662 17.40 17.83 18.41
N VAL A 663 17.85 16.79 17.70
CA VAL A 663 18.57 15.65 18.26
C VAL A 663 20.09 15.93 18.18
N PRO A 664 20.81 16.05 19.33
CA PRO A 664 22.21 16.54 19.33
C PRO A 664 23.17 15.74 18.45
N VAL A 665 23.00 14.41 18.37
CA VAL A 665 23.88 13.54 17.58
C VAL A 665 23.75 13.84 16.09
N HIS A 666 22.52 14.03 15.61
CA HIS A 666 22.24 14.37 14.21
C HIS A 666 22.62 15.81 13.88
N GLN A 667 22.39 16.75 14.80
CA GLN A 667 22.83 18.13 14.62
C GLN A 667 24.36 18.22 14.45
N ASN A 668 25.13 17.43 15.21
CA ASN A 668 26.58 17.36 15.06
C ASN A 668 26.99 16.74 13.73
N ALA A 669 26.33 15.66 13.29
CA ALA A 669 26.56 15.07 11.97
C ALA A 669 26.25 16.07 10.84
N TRP A 670 25.16 16.82 10.95
CA TRP A 670 24.80 17.87 10.00
C TRP A 670 25.89 18.94 9.89
N LYS A 671 26.38 19.47 11.02
CA LYS A 671 27.48 20.45 11.03
C LYS A 671 28.74 19.92 10.35
N GLN A 672 29.07 18.65 10.60
CA GLN A 672 30.22 18.00 9.98
C GLN A 672 30.04 17.91 8.46
N ILE A 673 28.85 17.50 7.99
CA ILE A 673 28.53 17.44 6.56
C ILE A 673 28.62 18.83 5.92
N ALA A 674 28.07 19.86 6.57
CA ALA A 674 28.13 21.22 6.05
C ALA A 674 29.55 21.75 5.90
N LYS A 675 30.49 21.27 6.74
CA LYS A 675 31.91 21.60 6.65
C LYS A 675 32.64 20.80 5.58
N GLU A 676 32.38 19.49 5.49
CA GLU A 676 33.03 18.60 4.51
C GLU A 676 32.57 18.86 3.07
N GLU A 677 31.29 19.17 2.91
CA GLU A 677 30.61 19.36 1.62
C GLU A 677 30.25 20.84 1.40
N GLU A 678 31.02 21.77 1.98
CA GLU A 678 30.79 23.23 1.89
C GLU A 678 30.68 23.74 0.44
N LYS A 679 31.35 23.06 -0.50
CA LYS A 679 31.28 23.33 -1.95
C LYS A 679 30.68 22.16 -2.76
N GLY A 680 30.11 21.17 -2.07
CA GLY A 680 29.56 19.95 -2.63
C GLY A 680 28.05 19.89 -2.49
N VAL A 681 27.54 18.73 -2.05
CA VAL A 681 26.09 18.48 -1.94
C VAL A 681 25.40 19.49 -1.02
N TYR A 682 26.07 19.97 0.03
CA TYR A 682 25.48 20.92 0.96
C TYR A 682 25.21 22.28 0.32
N LEU A 683 26.12 22.75 -0.52
CA LEU A 683 25.95 24.00 -1.27
C LEU A 683 24.76 23.91 -2.24
N ASN A 684 24.63 22.78 -2.94
CA ASN A 684 23.49 22.51 -3.82
C ASN A 684 22.17 22.46 -3.05
N PHE A 685 22.15 21.84 -1.86
CA PHE A 685 20.99 21.84 -0.98
C PHE A 685 20.56 23.25 -0.61
N LEU A 686 21.50 24.11 -0.16
CA LEU A 686 21.20 25.51 0.15
C LEU A 686 20.73 26.28 -1.09
N ASN A 687 21.32 26.00 -2.25
CA ASN A 687 20.90 26.59 -3.52
C ASN A 687 19.42 26.28 -3.82
N PHE A 688 18.99 25.03 -3.67
CA PHE A 688 17.60 24.67 -3.94
C PHE A 688 16.64 25.17 -2.87
N LEU A 689 17.01 25.10 -1.59
CA LEU A 689 16.22 25.65 -0.49
C LEU A 689 15.94 27.15 -0.67
N ILE A 690 16.93 27.93 -1.12
CA ILE A 690 16.78 29.35 -1.41
C ILE A 690 15.91 29.58 -2.65
N ASN A 691 16.06 28.77 -3.71
CA ASN A 691 15.21 28.87 -4.90
C ASN A 691 13.74 28.64 -4.55
N ASP A 692 13.47 27.58 -3.78
CA ASP A 692 12.12 27.20 -3.35
C ASP A 692 11.53 28.28 -2.44
N SER A 693 12.31 28.78 -1.47
CA SER A 693 11.90 29.90 -0.61
C SER A 693 11.49 31.14 -1.41
N ILE A 694 12.30 31.54 -2.40
CA ILE A 694 12.03 32.71 -3.24
C ILE A 694 10.73 32.49 -4.02
N PHE A 695 10.62 31.34 -4.70
CA PHE A 695 9.49 31.03 -5.55
C PHE A 695 8.18 30.92 -4.77
N LEU A 696 8.13 30.07 -3.74
CA LEU A 696 6.92 29.78 -2.98
C LEU A 696 6.40 31.02 -2.25
N LEU A 697 7.30 31.81 -1.66
CA LEU A 697 6.86 33.03 -0.96
C LEU A 697 6.39 34.09 -1.95
N ASP A 698 7.11 34.31 -3.06
CA ASP A 698 6.70 35.27 -4.09
C ASP A 698 5.35 34.90 -4.71
N GLU A 699 5.17 33.64 -5.10
CA GLU A 699 3.92 33.14 -5.66
C GLU A 699 2.77 33.28 -4.65
N SER A 700 2.98 32.88 -3.40
CA SER A 700 1.95 32.98 -2.36
C SER A 700 1.53 34.44 -2.11
N LEU A 701 2.48 35.37 -2.05
CA LEU A 701 2.21 36.79 -1.82
C LEU A 701 1.47 37.43 -3.00
N ASN A 702 1.86 37.10 -4.24
CA ASN A 702 1.17 37.59 -5.43
C ASN A 702 -0.26 37.05 -5.53
N LYS A 703 -0.46 35.74 -5.26
CA LYS A 703 -1.79 35.13 -5.23
C LYS A 703 -2.70 35.70 -4.14
N ILE A 704 -2.16 36.11 -3.00
CA ILE A 704 -2.93 36.82 -1.96
C ILE A 704 -3.52 38.12 -2.51
N LEU A 705 -2.80 38.84 -3.40
CA LEU A 705 -3.33 40.05 -4.03
C LEU A 705 -4.49 39.71 -4.97
N GLU A 706 -4.33 38.70 -5.83
CA GLU A 706 -5.39 38.21 -6.73
C GLU A 706 -6.62 37.72 -5.95
N LEU A 707 -6.42 37.00 -4.84
CA LEU A 707 -7.50 36.50 -3.99
C LEU A 707 -8.33 37.65 -3.41
N LYS A 708 -7.70 38.75 -3.02
CA LYS A 708 -8.40 39.93 -2.50
C LYS A 708 -9.19 40.67 -3.57
N GLU A 709 -8.71 40.69 -4.81
CA GLU A 709 -9.47 41.20 -5.95
C GLU A 709 -10.72 40.36 -6.19
N LEU A 710 -10.59 39.02 -6.20
CA LEU A 710 -11.72 38.10 -6.30
C LEU A 710 -12.70 38.24 -5.12
N GLU A 711 -12.20 38.37 -3.89
CA GLU A 711 -13.03 38.59 -2.69
C GLU A 711 -13.81 39.90 -2.80
N ALA A 712 -13.18 40.98 -3.31
CA ALA A 712 -13.83 42.26 -3.53
C ALA A 712 -14.89 42.20 -4.64
N GLU A 713 -14.62 41.50 -5.75
CA GLU A 713 -15.59 41.25 -6.81
C GLU A 713 -16.82 40.49 -6.28
N MET A 714 -16.59 39.47 -5.45
CA MET A 714 -17.66 38.65 -4.85
C MET A 714 -18.45 39.38 -3.77
N ALA A 715 -17.83 40.30 -3.05
CA ALA A 715 -18.48 41.12 -2.02
C ALA A 715 -19.39 42.21 -2.62
N ASN A 716 -19.19 42.60 -3.88
CA ASN A 716 -20.06 43.56 -4.57
C ASN A 716 -21.35 42.89 -5.06
N THR A 717 -22.33 42.74 -4.17
CA THR A 717 -23.61 42.04 -4.44
C THR A 717 -24.30 42.53 -5.72
N THR A 718 -24.23 43.83 -6.02
CA THR A 718 -24.96 44.44 -7.15
C THR A 718 -24.36 44.05 -8.50
N GLU A 719 -23.03 44.07 -8.65
CA GLU A 719 -22.36 43.60 -9.87
C GLU A 719 -22.29 42.07 -9.94
N TRP A 720 -22.20 41.41 -8.78
CA TRP A 720 -22.18 39.95 -8.70
C TRP A 720 -23.49 39.33 -9.20
N GLU A 721 -24.64 39.89 -8.81
CA GLU A 721 -25.97 39.42 -9.27
C GLU A 721 -26.24 39.71 -10.75
N GLN A 722 -25.56 40.69 -11.35
CA GLN A 722 -25.64 40.98 -12.79
C GLN A 722 -24.90 39.94 -13.65
N ARG A 723 -23.96 39.18 -13.06
CA ARG A 723 -23.24 38.10 -13.76
C ARG A 723 -24.12 36.87 -13.93
N SER A 724 -23.87 36.11 -14.99
CA SER A 724 -24.59 34.87 -15.23
C SER A 724 -24.34 33.85 -14.11
N ALA A 725 -25.27 32.91 -13.91
CA ALA A 725 -25.10 31.86 -12.90
C ALA A 725 -23.86 30.98 -13.15
N GLN A 726 -23.50 30.77 -14.43
CA GLN A 726 -22.33 29.99 -14.83
C GLN A 726 -21.02 30.73 -14.50
N GLU A 727 -20.91 32.02 -14.83
CA GLU A 727 -19.73 32.84 -14.48
C GLU A 727 -19.54 32.96 -12.98
N ARG A 728 -20.64 33.12 -12.22
CA ARG A 728 -20.57 33.11 -10.74
C ARG A 728 -20.03 31.79 -10.22
N GLN A 729 -20.45 30.66 -10.79
CA GLN A 729 -19.95 29.34 -10.38
C GLN A 729 -18.46 29.16 -10.71
N GLU A 730 -18.03 29.59 -11.89
CA GLU A 730 -16.63 29.51 -12.33
C GLU A 730 -15.71 30.38 -11.46
N ARG A 731 -16.12 31.63 -11.17
CA ARG A 731 -15.38 32.53 -10.28
C ARG A 731 -15.30 32.01 -8.85
N THR A 732 -16.39 31.46 -8.32
CA THR A 732 -16.37 30.81 -6.99
C THR A 732 -15.43 29.60 -6.98
N ARG A 733 -15.40 28.78 -8.03
CA ARG A 733 -14.43 27.66 -8.13
C ARG A 733 -12.99 28.16 -8.18
N LEU A 734 -12.72 29.21 -8.95
CA LEU A 734 -11.40 29.83 -9.04
C LEU A 734 -10.96 30.38 -7.67
N PHE A 735 -11.85 31.04 -6.93
CA PHE A 735 -11.58 31.53 -5.58
C PHE A 735 -11.14 30.40 -4.63
N HIS A 736 -11.89 29.29 -4.57
CA HIS A 736 -11.56 28.15 -3.72
C HIS A 736 -10.26 27.45 -4.17
N SER A 737 -10.02 27.40 -5.49
CA SER A 737 -8.77 26.86 -6.04
C SER A 737 -7.56 27.70 -5.61
N GLN A 738 -7.64 29.03 -5.76
CA GLN A 738 -6.56 29.94 -5.35
C GLN A 738 -6.34 29.93 -3.84
N GLU A 739 -7.42 29.87 -3.06
CA GLU A 739 -7.36 29.74 -1.60
C GLU A 739 -6.58 28.49 -1.17
N ASN A 740 -6.82 27.35 -1.81
CA ASN A 740 -6.12 26.11 -1.49
C ASN A 740 -4.63 26.16 -1.92
N ILE A 741 -4.33 26.77 -3.06
CA ILE A 741 -2.95 26.97 -3.53
C ILE A 741 -2.16 27.85 -2.55
N ILE A 742 -2.69 29.02 -2.18
CA ILE A 742 -2.05 29.93 -1.21
C ILE A 742 -1.78 29.19 0.10
N LYS A 743 -2.74 28.42 0.61
CA LYS A 743 -2.57 27.69 1.87
C LYS A 743 -1.41 26.68 1.80
N ILE A 744 -1.29 25.94 0.70
CA ILE A 744 -0.23 24.94 0.52
C ILE A 744 1.11 25.63 0.35
N ASP A 745 1.22 26.56 -0.60
CA ASP A 745 2.50 27.23 -0.94
C ASP A 745 3.02 28.06 0.23
N MET A 746 2.12 28.74 0.96
CA MET A 746 2.51 29.51 2.15
C MET A 746 3.01 28.61 3.28
N LYS A 747 2.38 27.45 3.49
CA LYS A 747 2.86 26.47 4.48
C LYS A 747 4.29 26.03 4.15
N LEU A 748 4.53 25.69 2.88
CA LEU A 748 5.84 25.26 2.40
C LEU A 748 6.89 26.37 2.53
N ALA A 749 6.55 27.60 2.12
CA ALA A 749 7.44 28.77 2.25
C ALA A 749 7.83 29.05 3.70
N MET A 750 6.87 28.95 4.64
CA MET A 750 7.13 29.15 6.07
C MET A 750 8.13 28.12 6.62
N GLU A 751 8.07 26.88 6.14
CA GLU A 751 8.96 25.81 6.58
C GLU A 751 10.35 25.92 5.98
N ASP A 752 10.47 26.27 4.69
CA ASP A 752 11.77 26.51 4.05
C ASP A 752 12.52 27.65 4.75
N VAL A 753 11.81 28.74 5.08
CA VAL A 753 12.36 29.85 5.85
C VAL A 753 12.69 29.43 7.30
N SER A 754 11.89 28.55 7.91
CA SER A 754 12.22 27.96 9.21
C SER A 754 13.52 27.17 9.16
N MET A 755 13.71 26.37 8.11
CA MET A 755 14.92 25.58 7.88
C MET A 755 16.15 26.46 7.71
N LEU A 756 16.05 27.53 6.93
CA LEU A 756 17.10 28.54 6.82
C LEU A 756 17.41 29.16 8.19
N ALA A 757 16.39 29.50 8.99
CA ALA A 757 16.57 30.14 10.29
C ALA A 757 17.31 29.27 11.31
N PHE A 758 16.92 28.00 11.49
CA PHE A 758 17.60 27.12 12.45
C PHE A 758 18.96 26.63 11.94
N THR A 759 19.13 26.48 10.63
CA THR A 759 20.42 26.05 10.05
C THR A 759 21.47 27.15 10.22
N THR A 760 21.10 28.40 9.90
CA THR A 760 22.00 29.56 10.01
C THR A 760 22.42 29.87 11.43
N GLU A 761 21.65 29.44 12.44
CA GLU A 761 22.00 29.63 13.86
C GLU A 761 23.39 29.08 14.19
N GLN A 762 23.79 27.96 13.56
CA GLN A 762 25.07 27.29 13.84
C GLN A 762 25.92 27.03 12.59
N ILE A 763 25.38 27.17 11.39
CA ILE A 763 26.08 26.91 10.12
C ILE A 763 25.93 28.15 9.23
N THR A 764 26.95 29.02 9.23
CA THR A 764 26.94 30.28 8.47
C THR A 764 27.89 30.28 7.27
N ALA A 765 29.02 29.57 7.35
CA ALA A 765 30.10 29.66 6.37
C ALA A 765 29.66 29.38 4.91
N PRO A 766 28.86 28.33 4.61
CA PRO A 766 28.39 28.08 3.24
C PRO A 766 27.50 29.19 2.66
N PHE A 767 26.77 29.94 3.50
CA PHE A 767 25.94 31.07 3.06
C PHE A 767 26.75 32.31 2.74
N LEU A 768 27.97 32.40 3.30
CA LEU A 768 28.88 33.53 3.13
C LEU A 768 29.86 33.34 1.96
N LEU A 769 29.77 32.22 1.25
CA LEU A 769 30.56 31.99 0.04
C LEU A 769 30.20 33.01 -1.06
N PRO A 770 31.16 33.41 -1.91
CA PRO A 770 30.94 34.42 -2.96
C PRO A 770 29.76 34.09 -3.89
N GLU A 771 29.52 32.82 -4.17
CA GLU A 771 28.47 32.34 -5.07
C GLU A 771 27.07 32.39 -4.43
N MET A 772 26.99 32.55 -3.10
CA MET A 772 25.76 32.47 -2.30
C MET A 772 25.39 33.78 -1.58
N VAL A 773 26.37 34.49 -1.05
CA VAL A 773 26.16 35.60 -0.09
C VAL A 773 25.29 36.72 -0.65
N GLU A 774 25.50 37.09 -1.92
CA GLU A 774 24.69 38.11 -2.60
C GLU A 774 23.25 37.64 -2.80
N ARG A 775 23.07 36.37 -3.16
CA ARG A 775 21.75 35.80 -3.42
C ARG A 775 20.93 35.70 -2.14
N VAL A 776 21.55 35.27 -1.04
CA VAL A 776 20.91 35.24 0.27
C VAL A 776 20.55 36.66 0.70
N GLY A 777 21.46 37.63 0.51
CA GLY A 777 21.20 39.05 0.75
C GLY A 777 19.99 39.57 -0.04
N SER A 778 19.94 39.34 -1.36
CA SER A 778 18.81 39.74 -2.22
C SER A 778 17.49 39.08 -1.80
N MET A 779 17.50 37.79 -1.48
CA MET A 779 16.31 37.07 -1.02
C MET A 779 15.77 37.69 0.28
N LEU A 780 16.65 37.87 1.28
CA LEU A 780 16.23 38.43 2.56
C LEU A 780 15.76 39.88 2.41
N ASN A 781 16.37 40.67 1.53
CA ASN A 781 15.94 42.05 1.25
C ASN A 781 14.55 42.06 0.63
N TYR A 782 14.32 41.19 -0.36
CA TYR A 782 13.03 41.03 -1.00
C TYR A 782 11.93 40.68 0.01
N PHE A 783 12.18 39.68 0.87
CA PHE A 783 11.22 39.28 1.91
C PHE A 783 10.97 40.39 2.93
N LEU A 784 12.01 41.12 3.33
CA LEU A 784 11.88 42.26 4.22
C LEU A 784 11.03 43.38 3.59
N LEU A 785 11.27 43.70 2.31
CA LEU A 785 10.49 44.68 1.55
C LEU A 785 9.01 44.31 1.51
N GLN A 786 8.67 43.04 1.26
CA GLN A 786 7.27 42.60 1.22
C GLN A 786 6.58 42.71 2.59
N LEU A 787 7.28 42.39 3.68
CA LEU A 787 6.68 42.35 5.02
C LEU A 787 6.57 43.71 5.70
N VAL A 788 7.56 44.59 5.53
CA VAL A 788 7.60 45.89 6.23
C VAL A 788 7.52 47.10 5.31
N GLY A 789 7.64 46.91 4.00
CA GLY A 789 7.58 47.96 3.00
C GLY A 789 6.17 48.49 2.71
N PRO A 790 6.02 49.33 1.67
CA PRO A 790 4.76 50.04 1.38
C PRO A 790 3.60 49.09 1.04
N GLN A 791 3.88 47.94 0.45
CA GLN A 791 2.90 46.93 0.05
C GLN A 791 2.38 46.09 1.24
N ARG A 792 2.91 46.25 2.46
CA ARG A 792 2.44 45.45 3.63
C ARG A 792 0.93 45.54 3.89
N LYS A 793 0.31 46.68 3.54
CA LYS A 793 -1.14 46.89 3.72
C LYS A 793 -1.97 46.09 2.71
N SER A 794 -1.49 45.93 1.47
CA SER A 794 -2.20 45.15 0.46
C SER A 794 -2.19 43.66 0.80
N LEU A 795 -1.18 43.19 1.54
CA LEU A 795 -1.05 41.81 2.02
C LEU A 795 -1.85 41.49 3.30
N SER A 796 -2.59 42.47 3.86
CA SER A 796 -3.40 42.23 5.08
C SER A 796 -4.64 41.40 4.76
N LEU A 797 -4.73 40.20 5.35
CA LEU A 797 -5.89 39.31 5.28
C LEU A 797 -6.76 39.43 6.54
N LYS A 798 -8.07 39.14 6.44
CA LYS A 798 -9.00 39.15 7.59
C LYS A 798 -8.68 38.02 8.57
N ASP A 799 -8.43 36.83 8.03
CA ASP A 799 -8.04 35.63 8.77
C ASP A 799 -6.78 35.02 8.14
N PRO A 800 -5.58 35.53 8.50
CA PRO A 800 -4.34 35.07 7.90
C PRO A 800 -3.97 33.64 8.33
N GLU A 801 -4.47 33.16 9.48
CA GLU A 801 -4.20 31.79 9.96
C GLU A 801 -4.88 30.73 9.08
N LYS A 802 -6.04 31.04 8.49
CA LYS A 802 -6.70 30.17 7.50
C LYS A 802 -5.78 29.76 6.35
N TYR A 803 -4.86 30.64 5.97
CA TYR A 803 -3.91 30.47 4.86
C TYR A 803 -2.51 30.07 5.34
N GLU A 804 -2.34 29.68 6.62
CA GLU A 804 -1.05 29.44 7.27
C GLU A 804 -0.07 30.64 7.19
N PHE A 805 -0.57 31.84 6.88
CA PHE A 805 0.25 33.03 6.75
C PHE A 805 0.48 33.66 8.13
N ARG A 806 1.71 33.54 8.65
CA ARG A 806 2.09 34.09 9.97
C ARG A 806 3.15 35.20 9.80
N PRO A 807 2.78 36.39 9.31
CA PRO A 807 3.76 37.43 8.90
C PRO A 807 4.69 37.88 10.03
N LYS A 808 4.21 37.88 11.28
CA LYS A 808 5.04 38.21 12.45
C LYS A 808 6.12 37.17 12.72
N GLN A 809 5.76 35.88 12.63
CA GLN A 809 6.70 34.77 12.81
C GLN A 809 7.69 34.73 11.65
N LEU A 810 7.21 34.94 10.42
CA LEU A 810 8.05 35.02 9.24
C LEU A 810 9.08 36.15 9.36
N LEU A 811 8.65 37.37 9.72
CA LEU A 811 9.56 38.50 9.94
C LEU A 811 10.63 38.18 10.98
N LYS A 812 10.25 37.53 12.09
CA LYS A 812 11.20 37.08 13.12
C LYS A 812 12.25 36.11 12.53
N GLN A 813 11.83 35.11 11.76
CA GLN A 813 12.74 34.15 11.15
C GLN A 813 13.69 34.83 10.15
N ILE A 814 13.19 35.73 9.30
CA ILE A 814 14.01 36.52 8.36
C ILE A 814 15.06 37.34 9.09
N VAL A 815 14.68 38.05 10.16
CA VAL A 815 15.62 38.85 10.95
C VAL A 815 16.64 37.98 11.68
N ASN A 816 16.23 36.82 12.20
CA ASN A 816 17.15 35.86 12.79
C ASN A 816 18.22 35.42 11.78
N ILE A 817 17.83 35.11 10.53
CA ILE A 817 18.78 34.75 9.48
C ILE A 817 19.79 35.88 9.24
N TYR A 818 19.34 37.13 9.08
CA TYR A 818 20.24 38.29 8.95
C TYR A 818 21.26 38.37 10.09
N VAL A 819 20.78 38.26 11.32
CA VAL A 819 21.61 38.37 12.53
C VAL A 819 22.58 37.20 12.64
N HIS A 820 22.15 35.98 12.32
CA HIS A 820 23.00 34.79 12.34
C HIS A 820 24.15 34.91 11.34
N LEU A 821 23.84 35.29 10.09
CA LEU A 821 24.84 35.48 9.05
C LEU A 821 25.81 36.62 9.41
N ALA A 822 25.32 37.74 9.93
CA ALA A 822 26.17 38.84 10.39
C ALA A 822 27.08 38.47 11.57
N ARG A 823 26.65 37.54 12.45
CA ARG A 823 27.48 37.01 13.54
C ARG A 823 28.57 36.07 13.04
N GLY A 824 28.26 35.26 12.03
CA GLY A 824 29.19 34.33 11.40
C GLY A 824 30.12 34.98 10.37
N ASP A 825 29.86 36.23 9.98
CA ASP A 825 30.62 36.99 9.00
C ASP A 825 31.89 37.61 9.61
N HIS A 826 32.97 36.83 9.61
CA HIS A 826 34.27 37.27 10.09
C HIS A 826 34.98 38.24 9.13
N GLU A 827 34.63 38.22 7.84
CA GLU A 827 35.26 39.04 6.79
C GLU A 827 34.50 40.35 6.52
N ASN A 828 33.34 40.53 7.17
CA ASN A 828 32.45 41.69 7.01
C ASN A 828 32.00 41.89 5.55
N ILE A 829 31.78 40.79 4.83
CA ILE A 829 31.35 40.76 3.42
C ILE A 829 29.82 40.85 3.26
N PHE A 830 29.06 40.39 4.26
CA PHE A 830 27.61 40.31 4.19
C PHE A 830 26.93 41.69 4.15
N PRO A 831 27.38 42.72 4.91
CA PRO A 831 26.83 44.07 4.78
C PRO A 831 26.94 44.63 3.36
N SER A 832 28.04 44.37 2.65
CA SER A 832 28.20 44.79 1.24
C SER A 832 27.30 43.99 0.31
N ALA A 833 27.12 42.70 0.55
CA ALA A 833 26.22 41.86 -0.23
C ALA A 833 24.75 42.31 -0.11
N ILE A 834 24.31 42.73 1.07
CA ILE A 834 22.98 43.28 1.31
C ILE A 834 22.72 44.52 0.43
N THR A 835 23.71 45.39 0.25
CA THR A 835 23.53 46.67 -0.45
C THR A 835 23.59 46.55 -1.97
N LYS A 836 24.16 45.46 -2.50
CA LYS A 836 24.25 45.22 -3.95
C LYS A 836 22.88 44.99 -4.61
N ASP A 837 21.88 44.57 -3.85
CA ASP A 837 20.52 44.43 -4.35
C ASP A 837 19.82 45.81 -4.43
N GLY A 838 20.05 46.52 -5.52
CA GLY A 838 19.44 47.83 -5.77
C GLY A 838 17.91 47.81 -5.94
N ARG A 839 17.27 46.63 -6.04
CA ARG A 839 15.82 46.52 -6.24
C ARG A 839 15.06 46.49 -4.93
N SER A 840 15.58 45.80 -3.91
CA SER A 840 14.85 45.60 -2.65
C SER A 840 15.53 46.22 -1.43
N TYR A 841 16.84 46.52 -1.47
CA TYR A 841 17.52 47.16 -0.35
C TYR A 841 17.03 48.60 -0.13
N ASN A 842 16.69 48.93 1.13
CA ASN A 842 16.41 50.28 1.57
C ASN A 842 16.69 50.39 3.08
N ASP A 843 17.51 51.36 3.49
CA ASP A 843 17.91 51.54 4.90
C ASP A 843 16.72 51.69 5.85
N GLN A 844 15.64 52.32 5.37
CA GLN A 844 14.46 52.60 6.18
C GLN A 844 13.73 51.32 6.58
N LEU A 845 13.80 50.26 5.75
CA LEU A 845 13.17 48.97 6.01
C LEU A 845 13.76 48.30 7.26
N PHE A 846 15.07 48.45 7.51
CA PHE A 846 15.71 47.93 8.72
C PHE A 846 15.17 48.61 9.98
N THR A 847 15.02 49.93 9.93
CA THR A 847 14.45 50.72 11.04
C THR A 847 12.99 50.37 11.30
N GLU A 848 12.18 50.24 10.24
CA GLU A 848 10.78 49.86 10.33
C GLU A 848 10.60 48.43 10.86
N ALA A 849 11.41 47.49 10.38
CA ALA A 849 11.40 46.11 10.87
C ALA A 849 11.76 46.05 12.36
N ALA A 850 12.81 46.74 12.80
CA ALA A 850 13.16 46.83 14.22
C ALA A 850 12.00 47.39 15.07
N ASN A 851 11.29 48.41 14.57
CA ASN A 851 10.10 48.96 15.24
C ASN A 851 8.96 47.95 15.35
N VAL A 852 8.70 47.16 14.30
CA VAL A 852 7.70 46.09 14.32
C VAL A 852 8.10 44.99 15.31
N LEU A 853 9.37 44.57 15.32
CA LEU A 853 9.91 43.57 16.26
C LEU A 853 9.77 43.99 17.72
N ARG A 854 10.04 45.26 18.04
CA ARG A 854 9.84 45.81 19.39
C ARG A 854 8.37 45.74 19.82
N ARG A 855 7.43 45.94 18.90
CA ARG A 855 5.99 45.88 19.20
C ARG A 855 5.48 44.45 19.41
N ILE A 856 6.06 43.47 18.73
CA ILE A 856 5.67 42.05 18.88
C ILE A 856 6.38 41.36 20.06
N GLY A 857 7.34 42.03 20.71
CA GLY A 857 8.02 41.53 21.91
C GLY A 857 9.20 40.59 21.64
N GLU A 858 9.94 40.80 20.54
CA GLU A 858 11.14 40.02 20.22
C GLU A 858 12.32 40.33 21.17
N ASP A 859 13.32 39.44 21.28
CA ASP A 859 14.49 39.63 22.16
C ASP A 859 15.24 40.94 21.81
N PRO A 860 15.38 41.88 22.78
CA PRO A 860 16.14 43.11 22.58
C PRO A 860 17.56 42.92 22.05
N ARG A 861 18.22 41.79 22.37
CA ARG A 861 19.56 41.47 21.85
C ARG A 861 19.57 41.20 20.35
N MET A 862 18.53 40.53 19.85
CA MET A 862 18.38 40.28 18.41
C MET A 862 18.08 41.58 17.66
N ILE A 863 17.20 42.41 18.22
CA ILE A 863 16.86 43.71 17.65
C ILE A 863 18.11 44.61 17.58
N GLN A 864 18.90 44.67 18.65
CA GLN A 864 20.13 45.45 18.68
C GLN A 864 21.15 44.96 17.65
N ALA A 865 21.36 43.64 17.54
CA ALA A 865 22.27 43.08 16.54
C ALA A 865 21.81 43.38 15.10
N PHE A 866 20.49 43.39 14.86
CA PHE A 866 19.92 43.76 13.57
C PHE A 866 20.07 45.25 13.27
N ASP A 867 19.86 46.14 14.25
CA ASP A 867 20.11 47.58 14.09
C ASP A 867 21.59 47.86 13.76
N ASP A 868 22.52 47.16 14.40
CA ASP A 868 23.95 47.31 14.16
C ASP A 868 24.36 46.79 12.77
N LEU A 869 23.75 45.70 12.29
CA LEU A 869 23.88 45.26 10.90
C LEU A 869 23.37 46.32 9.93
N GLY A 870 22.21 46.93 10.19
CA GLY A 870 21.64 47.99 9.36
C GLY A 870 22.57 49.20 9.24
N LYS A 871 23.26 49.59 10.34
CA LYS A 871 24.29 50.65 10.31
C LYS A 871 25.49 50.26 9.44
N LYS A 872 25.97 49.02 9.57
CA LYS A 872 27.08 48.51 8.75
C LYS A 872 26.71 48.48 7.27
N ALA A 873 25.50 48.02 6.92
CA ALA A 873 25.00 48.03 5.55
C ALA A 873 24.90 49.46 5.01
N ARG A 874 24.42 50.43 5.82
CA ARG A 874 24.43 51.85 5.41
C ARG A 874 25.83 52.38 5.12
N SER A 875 26.83 52.03 5.95
CA SER A 875 28.24 52.40 5.69
C SER A 875 28.73 51.77 4.38
N ALA A 876 28.50 50.47 4.20
CA ALA A 876 28.90 49.73 3.00
C ALA A 876 28.23 50.28 1.72
N ALA A 877 26.97 50.74 1.81
CA ALA A 877 26.28 51.38 0.69
C ALA A 877 26.92 52.72 0.32
N SER A 878 27.29 53.54 1.31
CA SER A 878 28.00 54.80 1.09
C SER A 878 29.37 54.55 0.45
N GLU A 879 30.12 53.59 0.99
CA GLU A 879 31.44 53.20 0.46
C GLU A 879 31.35 52.66 -0.97
N ALA A 880 30.31 51.88 -1.29
CA ALA A 880 30.07 51.37 -2.62
C ALA A 880 29.74 52.49 -3.63
N MET A 881 28.90 53.46 -3.24
CA MET A 881 28.61 54.64 -4.07
C MET A 881 29.87 55.48 -4.32
N ASP A 882 30.69 55.68 -3.30
CA ASP A 882 31.96 56.40 -3.44
C ASP A 882 32.92 55.63 -4.36
N ALA A 883 33.00 54.30 -4.24
CA ALA A 883 33.82 53.43 -5.10
C ALA A 883 33.34 53.41 -6.56
N GLU A 884 32.03 53.37 -6.81
CA GLU A 884 31.47 53.44 -8.15
C GLU A 884 31.73 54.80 -8.79
N ALA A 885 31.60 55.88 -8.02
CA ALA A 885 31.97 57.23 -8.46
C ALA A 885 33.47 57.35 -8.79
N ILE A 886 34.34 56.58 -8.13
CA ILE A 886 35.78 56.50 -8.43
C ILE A 886 36.05 55.76 -9.74
N LEU A 887 35.33 54.67 -9.99
CA LEU A 887 35.57 53.79 -11.15
C LEU A 887 35.12 54.41 -12.48
N GLY A 888 34.06 55.22 -12.46
CA GLY A 888 33.54 55.90 -13.66
C GLY A 888 33.07 54.90 -14.74
N ASP A 889 33.15 55.29 -16.01
CA ASP A 889 32.77 54.41 -17.12
C ASP A 889 33.74 53.22 -17.26
N ILE A 890 33.21 52.02 -17.02
CA ILE A 890 33.96 50.76 -17.08
C ILE A 890 33.95 50.23 -18.53
N PRO A 891 35.10 49.90 -19.14
CA PRO A 891 35.15 49.27 -20.45
C PRO A 891 34.35 47.95 -20.52
N ASP A 892 33.59 47.75 -21.60
CA ASP A 892 32.73 46.57 -21.80
C ASP A 892 33.49 45.23 -21.68
N GLU A 893 34.76 45.19 -22.06
CA GLU A 893 35.62 44.01 -21.97
C GLU A 893 35.94 43.56 -20.52
N PHE A 894 35.73 44.44 -19.53
CA PHE A 894 35.91 44.13 -18.11
C PHE A 894 34.59 43.78 -17.41
N LEU A 895 33.46 43.89 -18.11
CA LEU A 895 32.14 43.61 -17.58
C LEU A 895 31.77 42.14 -17.78
N ASP A 896 31.17 41.56 -16.74
CA ASP A 896 30.58 40.23 -16.84
C ASP A 896 29.38 40.28 -17.81
N PRO A 897 29.28 39.37 -18.78
CA PRO A 897 28.23 39.40 -19.81
C PRO A 897 26.83 39.02 -19.29
N ILE A 898 26.72 38.47 -18.07
CA ILE A 898 25.45 38.09 -17.44
C ILE A 898 24.98 39.18 -16.47
N GLN A 899 25.88 39.63 -15.58
CA GLN A 899 25.56 40.61 -14.54
C GLN A 899 25.83 42.07 -14.93
N TYR A 900 26.58 42.32 -16.01
CA TYR A 900 27.04 43.66 -16.43
C TYR A 900 27.75 44.44 -15.31
N THR A 901 28.50 43.71 -14.46
CA THR A 901 29.31 44.25 -13.37
C THR A 901 30.79 43.97 -13.63
N LEU A 902 31.68 44.72 -12.98
CA LEU A 902 33.13 44.51 -13.11
C LEU A 902 33.52 43.10 -12.66
N MET A 903 34.13 42.30 -13.56
CA MET A 903 34.64 40.98 -13.23
C MET A 903 35.77 41.07 -12.20
N LYS A 904 35.79 40.17 -11.21
CA LYS A 904 36.84 40.10 -10.18
C LYS A 904 37.77 38.91 -10.37
N ASP A 905 37.21 37.79 -10.83
CA ASP A 905 37.93 36.57 -11.14
C ASP A 905 37.47 36.01 -12.49
N PRO A 906 37.91 36.62 -13.61
CA PRO A 906 37.47 36.23 -14.95
C PRO A 906 37.92 34.80 -15.29
N VAL A 907 36.98 34.00 -15.82
CA VAL A 907 37.18 32.63 -16.29
C VAL A 907 36.62 32.44 -17.68
N ILE A 908 37.31 31.63 -18.47
CA ILE A 908 36.96 31.29 -19.85
C ILE A 908 36.14 30.01 -19.85
N LEU A 909 34.98 30.06 -20.49
CA LEU A 909 34.16 28.89 -20.75
C LEU A 909 34.75 28.10 -21.93
N PRO A 910 35.02 26.79 -21.79
CA PRO A 910 35.77 26.03 -22.81
C PRO A 910 35.04 25.89 -24.15
N SER A 911 33.70 25.83 -24.12
CA SER A 911 32.88 25.62 -25.32
C SER A 911 32.49 26.92 -26.00
N SER A 912 31.89 27.88 -25.27
CA SER A 912 31.50 29.19 -25.83
C SER A 912 32.67 30.16 -26.02
N ARG A 913 33.78 29.94 -25.31
CA ARG A 913 34.94 30.86 -25.23
C ARG A 913 34.59 32.25 -24.68
N ILE A 914 33.43 32.39 -24.07
CA ILE A 914 33.00 33.63 -23.41
C ILE A 914 33.70 33.70 -22.05
N ILE A 915 34.09 34.91 -21.66
CA ILE A 915 34.70 35.19 -20.36
C ILE A 915 33.59 35.67 -19.44
N VAL A 916 33.52 35.07 -18.25
CA VAL A 916 32.53 35.36 -17.21
C VAL A 916 33.24 35.43 -15.87
N ASP A 917 32.65 36.12 -14.90
CA ASP A 917 33.16 36.12 -13.53
C ASP A 917 32.92 34.75 -12.87
N ARG A 918 33.93 34.20 -12.20
CA ARG A 918 33.86 32.85 -11.61
C ARG A 918 32.63 32.65 -10.70
N PRO A 919 32.31 33.55 -9.75
CA PRO A 919 31.15 33.36 -8.88
C PRO A 919 29.82 33.34 -9.64
N VAL A 920 29.73 34.10 -10.73
CA VAL A 920 28.52 34.18 -11.57
C VAL A 920 28.27 32.86 -12.29
N ILE A 921 29.31 32.28 -12.93
CA ILE A 921 29.15 30.98 -13.59
C ILE A 921 29.00 29.84 -12.59
N GLN A 922 29.72 29.86 -11.46
CA GLN A 922 29.56 28.81 -10.45
C GLN A 922 28.13 28.79 -9.89
N ARG A 923 27.50 29.95 -9.70
CA ARG A 923 26.09 30.03 -9.34
C ARG A 923 25.16 29.41 -10.39
N HIS A 924 25.42 29.63 -11.68
CA HIS A 924 24.65 28.98 -12.75
C HIS A 924 24.78 27.45 -12.66
N LEU A 925 26.01 26.96 -12.48
CA LEU A 925 26.33 25.54 -12.39
C LEU A 925 25.74 24.83 -11.17
N LEU A 926 25.38 25.56 -10.10
CA LEU A 926 24.63 24.99 -8.96
C LEU A 926 23.19 24.59 -9.33
N SER A 927 22.63 25.20 -10.38
CA SER A 927 21.26 24.93 -10.82
C SER A 927 21.22 24.13 -12.13
N ASP A 928 22.14 24.41 -13.05
CA ASP A 928 22.20 23.76 -14.37
C ASP A 928 23.67 23.53 -14.77
N PRO A 929 24.15 22.27 -14.92
CA PRO A 929 25.53 21.95 -15.28
C PRO A 929 25.80 22.15 -16.78
N THR A 930 25.44 23.31 -17.31
CA THR A 930 25.63 23.68 -18.71
C THR A 930 26.27 25.06 -18.87
N ASP A 931 26.77 25.34 -20.06
CA ASP A 931 27.22 26.67 -20.46
C ASP A 931 25.98 27.52 -20.79
N PRO A 932 25.78 28.68 -20.15
CA PRO A 932 24.55 29.47 -20.29
C PRO A 932 24.33 30.04 -21.70
N PHE A 933 25.37 30.08 -22.54
CA PHE A 933 25.32 30.68 -23.88
C PHE A 933 25.06 29.66 -24.98
N ASN A 934 25.45 28.40 -24.80
CA ASN A 934 25.30 27.36 -25.83
C ASN A 934 24.70 26.03 -25.33
N ARG A 935 24.41 25.92 -24.02
CA ARG A 935 23.82 24.75 -23.33
C ARG A 935 24.64 23.47 -23.40
N SER A 936 25.93 23.56 -23.73
CA SER A 936 26.84 22.41 -23.68
C SER A 936 27.18 22.06 -22.23
N HIS A 937 27.43 20.78 -21.94
CA HIS A 937 27.78 20.32 -20.61
C HIS A 937 29.04 21.02 -20.07
N LEU A 938 28.93 21.58 -18.86
CA LEU A 938 29.98 22.35 -18.21
C LEU A 938 30.02 22.02 -16.72
N THR A 939 31.22 21.85 -16.16
CA THR A 939 31.43 21.64 -14.71
C THR A 939 32.40 22.66 -14.16
N PRO A 940 32.39 22.92 -12.83
CA PRO A 940 33.29 23.92 -12.23
C PRO A 940 34.78 23.66 -12.50
N ASP A 941 35.19 22.38 -12.61
CA ASP A 941 36.57 21.98 -12.87
C ASP A 941 37.02 22.25 -14.32
N MET A 942 36.07 22.45 -15.24
CA MET A 942 36.35 22.76 -16.65
C MET A 942 36.62 24.27 -16.87
N LEU A 943 36.41 25.11 -15.86
CA LEU A 943 36.59 26.57 -15.96
C LEU A 943 38.07 26.93 -16.04
N ILE A 944 38.47 27.65 -17.09
CA ILE A 944 39.87 28.03 -17.32
C ILE A 944 40.09 29.46 -16.78
N PRO A 945 40.97 29.70 -15.80
CA PRO A 945 41.24 31.05 -15.31
C PRO A 945 41.85 31.97 -16.38
N ASP A 946 41.33 33.20 -16.53
CA ASP A 946 41.94 34.24 -17.38
C ASP A 946 42.80 35.19 -16.53
N THR A 947 44.04 34.76 -16.28
CA THR A 947 44.98 35.55 -15.46
C THR A 947 45.42 36.85 -16.14
N GLU A 948 45.36 36.93 -17.47
CA GLU A 948 45.76 38.13 -18.22
C GLU A 948 44.70 39.22 -18.09
N LEU A 949 43.43 38.88 -18.32
CA LEU A 949 42.34 39.83 -18.16
C LEU A 949 42.22 40.29 -16.71
N LYS A 950 42.42 39.38 -15.75
CA LYS A 950 42.44 39.74 -14.33
C LYS A 950 43.47 40.84 -14.02
N GLN A 951 44.69 40.72 -14.54
CA GLN A 951 45.73 41.74 -14.36
C GLN A 951 45.34 43.07 -15.00
N LYS A 952 44.76 43.05 -16.20
CA LYS A 952 44.27 44.27 -16.88
C LYS A 952 43.18 44.98 -16.07
N ILE A 953 42.24 44.22 -15.51
CA ILE A 953 41.18 44.75 -14.64
C ILE A 953 41.78 45.37 -13.37
N GLU A 954 42.73 44.69 -12.72
CA GLU A 954 43.40 45.20 -11.52
C GLU A 954 44.22 46.48 -11.80
N GLU A 955 44.85 46.57 -12.97
CA GLU A 955 45.54 47.79 -13.41
C GLU A 955 44.57 48.93 -13.71
N PHE A 956 43.43 48.64 -14.35
CA PHE A 956 42.37 49.61 -14.58
C PHE A 956 41.86 50.20 -13.26
N VAL A 957 41.49 49.35 -12.29
CA VAL A 957 41.03 49.77 -10.97
C VAL A 957 42.07 50.65 -10.27
N ARG A 958 43.35 50.23 -10.27
CA ARG A 958 44.45 51.03 -9.69
C ARG A 958 44.64 52.37 -10.40
N SER A 959 44.47 52.43 -11.72
CA SER A 959 44.62 53.66 -12.48
C SER A 959 43.53 54.69 -12.16
N GLN A 960 42.30 54.24 -11.94
CA GLN A 960 41.18 55.12 -11.57
C GLN A 960 41.31 55.63 -10.13
N GLN A 961 41.71 54.75 -9.20
CA GLN A 961 42.01 55.15 -7.82
C GLN A 961 43.10 56.23 -7.75
N ARG A 962 44.20 56.09 -8.52
CA ARG A 962 45.27 57.11 -8.58
C ARG A 962 44.79 58.44 -9.17
N LYS A 963 43.97 58.41 -10.23
CA LYS A 963 43.39 59.63 -10.81
C LYS A 963 42.52 60.36 -9.79
N GLN A 964 41.74 59.63 -8.99
CA GLN A 964 40.95 60.21 -7.90
C GLN A 964 41.84 60.84 -6.81
N GLU A 965 42.90 60.14 -6.40
CA GLU A 965 43.86 60.65 -5.40
C GLU A 965 44.54 61.94 -5.89
N ASP A 966 45.00 61.98 -7.14
CA ASP A 966 45.58 63.18 -7.76
C ASP A 966 44.57 64.34 -7.87
N LEU A 967 43.31 64.07 -8.21
CA LEU A 967 42.22 65.06 -8.23
C LEU A 967 41.89 65.57 -6.81
N SER A 968 41.95 64.70 -5.80
CA SER A 968 41.70 65.05 -4.39
C SER A 968 42.85 65.86 -3.77
N MET A 969 44.10 65.61 -4.17
CA MET A 969 45.27 66.42 -3.76
C MET A 969 45.27 67.81 -4.42
N GLN A 970 44.77 67.93 -5.65
CA GLN A 970 44.59 69.22 -6.33
C GLN A 970 43.43 70.07 -5.77
N SER A 971 42.41 69.45 -5.18
CA SER A 971 41.28 70.18 -4.55
C SER A 971 41.61 70.64 -3.13
N SER A 972 42.36 69.85 -2.36
CA SER A 972 42.80 70.20 -0.98
C SER A 972 43.95 71.22 -0.94
N SER A 973 44.73 71.37 -2.03
CA SER A 973 45.70 72.46 -2.20
C SER A 973 45.08 73.79 -2.65
N LYS A 974 43.81 73.79 -3.12
CA LYS A 974 43.04 75.02 -3.41
C LYS A 974 42.26 75.57 -2.21
N SER A 975 41.91 74.75 -1.21
CA SER A 975 41.17 75.18 -0.01
C SER A 975 42.04 75.80 1.09
N SER A 976 43.36 75.73 0.97
CA SER A 976 44.33 76.31 1.91
C SER A 976 44.82 77.72 1.52
N ILE A 977 44.24 78.33 0.47
CA ILE A 977 44.55 79.70 0.02
C ILE A 977 43.26 80.54 0.02
N GLN A 978 42.69 80.84 1.19
CA GLN A 978 41.79 81.99 1.36
C GLN A 978 41.69 82.48 2.81
N SER A 979 42.51 83.52 3.11
CA SER A 979 42.29 84.69 4.02
C SER A 979 42.28 84.49 5.55
N PRO A 980 42.54 85.54 6.39
CA PRO A 980 42.67 86.99 6.10
C PRO A 980 43.92 87.68 6.70
N ASP A 981 44.25 88.88 6.22
CA ASP A 981 45.00 89.84 7.02
C ASP A 981 44.38 91.24 6.98
N ALA A 982 44.46 91.91 8.12
CA ALA A 982 43.52 92.90 8.63
C ALA A 982 43.75 94.34 8.14
N THR A 983 42.68 95.16 8.12
CA THR A 983 42.62 96.42 8.89
C THR A 983 41.23 97.10 8.82
N ARG A 984 40.64 97.28 10.02
CA ARG A 984 39.60 98.26 10.42
C ARG A 984 40.16 99.71 10.35
N PRO A 985 39.44 100.83 10.60
CA PRO A 985 38.11 100.95 11.26
C PRO A 985 37.13 102.10 10.82
N LEU A 986 35.93 102.05 11.44
CA LEU A 986 35.13 103.14 12.08
C LEU A 986 34.13 104.04 11.30
N ILE A 987 32.89 104.03 11.85
CA ILE A 987 31.84 105.10 11.98
C ILE A 987 31.08 105.40 10.66
N ASP A 988 29.74 105.40 10.58
CA ASP A 988 28.61 105.47 11.52
C ASP A 988 27.53 104.44 11.10
#